data_AF-A0A5P2DBD9-F1
#
_entry.id   AF-A0A5P2DBD9-F1
#
_cell.length_a   1.000
_cell.length_b   1.000
_cell.length_c   1.000
_cell.angle_alpha   90.00
_cell.angle_beta   90.00
_cell.angle_gamma   90.00
#
_symmetry.space_group_name_H-M   'P 1'
#
loop_
_entity.id
_entity.type
_entity.pdbx_description
1 polymer ?
#
loop_
_entity_poly.entity_id
_entity_poly.type
_entity_poly.pdbx_seq_one_letter_code
_entity_poly.pdbx_strand_id
1 'polypeptide(L)'
;MLPALRIRLAALLTVITAGATGVLAVAYGQETGVDAGYEPSDRKAAVRPAAANDGSVLQIVAHPDDDLFFMNPDLSRTLVSGTKLTTAYLTSGESDGINAAGKGPKPPADKPGYAEARQNGIRAAYAQMATGDRTSPWQRIAIPTAGGGQAEVDTLLAKPQVNLVWLELREAGHIGAPRPHSLRGLWDGKIPVLESQLSAHSPVKQPFAYSKDQVIATIAGVIERYKPTTIRMQDPTPGKHPKSGTPDDHQDHMYGARFTQAATERYAQVKNRPHFTVQNYLGYHNGVLPRSLDATTVQAKVGYLRTYGWADKQNHCGSPAGCGDRKVGNLPSGHIWAHSIRYTRADTTSWLVEGTGGRLWAFAALDGRMAHWTRNGTGPNASWTGPVLLPGTGMDPGASAARLPDGRIAVFGTRTTLGTRAQDYRREVVYAVQSAPNGPFGAWQSAGTPEGTDADGTSAISGPAVAVDRTGRLTVYVRDAKRSLRARTQLPSGGFGPWHQLGGGDLQSDPVAATDAAGRTHVFASTGRTVLAWTRATPDAPLQGPFATGLPATTVPLSAAPDGQGIRLYFRRPDSGVVRSALVTAGPGKPQVSAVTESGGRAGYGAVSAAGRLLSGRSDKGTIASTGLDSPAAWSQSPMLYAGAPAGVLESTGPTTTAVLGLDARLHITTSPTQPTPAPTASTPPLTAWYRATD
;
A
#
# COMPACT_ATOMS: atom_id res chain seq x y z
N MET A 1 -41.91 -47.02 -28.81
CA MET A 1 -41.89 -48.50 -28.96
C MET A 1 -41.85 -48.82 -30.45
N LEU A 2 -40.66 -49.06 -31.02
CA LEU A 2 -40.34 -49.48 -32.40
C LEU A 2 -38.78 -49.59 -32.47
N PRO A 3 -38.16 -50.32 -33.43
CA PRO A 3 -37.41 -51.56 -33.14
C PRO A 3 -35.96 -51.62 -33.75
N ALA A 4 -35.34 -52.81 -33.62
CA ALA A 4 -34.23 -53.40 -34.42
C ALA A 4 -32.80 -52.82 -34.21
N LEU A 5 -31.75 -53.51 -33.72
CA LEU A 5 -31.16 -54.86 -33.87
C LEU A 5 -30.21 -55.02 -35.09
N ARG A 6 -29.03 -55.64 -34.82
CA ARG A 6 -27.95 -56.24 -35.69
C ARG A 6 -26.66 -55.40 -35.74
N ILE A 7 -25.56 -55.71 -35.03
CA ILE A 7 -24.72 -56.91 -34.75
C ILE A 7 -23.71 -57.29 -35.88
N ARG A 8 -22.43 -57.41 -35.47
CA ARG A 8 -21.24 -58.16 -35.99
C ARG A 8 -20.34 -57.43 -36.99
N LEU A 9 -19.01 -57.61 -37.06
CA LEU A 9 -18.03 -58.67 -36.71
C LEU A 9 -16.67 -57.99 -36.35
N ALA A 10 -15.98 -58.33 -35.27
CA ALA A 10 -14.85 -59.28 -35.14
C ALA A 10 -13.46 -58.84 -35.72
N ALA A 11 -12.49 -58.62 -34.82
CA ALA A 11 -11.16 -59.29 -34.70
C ALA A 11 -10.06 -58.68 -35.62
N LEU A 12 -8.76 -58.53 -35.31
CA LEU A 12 -7.75 -59.16 -34.44
C LEU A 12 -6.50 -58.20 -34.56
N LEU A 13 -5.68 -57.81 -33.56
CA LEU A 13 -4.49 -58.52 -33.04
C LEU A 13 -3.75 -57.62 -31.99
N THR A 14 -3.31 -58.25 -30.90
CA THR A 14 -2.12 -58.06 -29.99
C THR A 14 -1.17 -56.87 -30.20
N VAL A 15 -0.63 -56.20 -29.15
CA VAL A 15 0.53 -56.58 -28.31
C VAL A 15 0.55 -55.70 -27.02
N ILE A 16 0.38 -56.27 -25.81
CA ILE A 16 1.37 -56.54 -24.72
C ILE A 16 1.94 -55.30 -23.95
N THR A 17 1.38 -55.14 -22.74
CA THR A 17 1.92 -54.80 -21.40
C THR A 17 2.63 -53.48 -21.04
N ALA A 18 2.12 -52.92 -19.92
CA ALA A 18 2.78 -52.37 -18.72
C ALA A 18 3.74 -51.18 -18.93
N GLY A 19 3.56 -50.01 -18.31
CA GLY A 19 3.14 -49.75 -16.95
C GLY A 19 4.37 -49.29 -16.15
N ALA A 20 4.56 -47.97 -15.98
CA ALA A 20 5.35 -47.39 -14.88
C ALA A 20 5.22 -45.86 -14.83
N THR A 21 4.84 -45.38 -13.65
CA THR A 21 5.07 -44.06 -13.08
C THR A 21 6.53 -43.58 -13.18
N GLY A 22 6.75 -42.28 -13.42
CA GLY A 22 7.99 -41.55 -13.08
C GLY A 22 7.63 -40.11 -12.73
N VAL A 23 7.66 -39.67 -11.47
CA VAL A 23 8.80 -39.31 -10.59
C VAL A 23 9.64 -38.15 -11.15
N LEU A 24 9.51 -37.00 -10.48
CA LEU A 24 10.35 -35.81 -10.62
C LEU A 24 11.81 -36.15 -10.29
N ALA A 25 12.74 -35.79 -11.18
CA ALA A 25 14.16 -35.73 -10.87
C ALA A 25 14.52 -34.36 -10.29
N VAL A 26 14.92 -34.36 -9.01
CA VAL A 26 15.69 -33.30 -8.36
C VAL A 26 17.15 -33.61 -8.61
N ALA A 27 17.86 -32.77 -9.36
CA ALA A 27 19.31 -32.90 -9.54
C ALA A 27 20.03 -32.11 -8.43
N TYR A 28 20.62 -32.85 -7.48
CA TYR A 28 21.72 -32.37 -6.63
C TYR A 28 23.03 -32.57 -7.41
N GLY A 29 23.77 -31.50 -7.66
CA GLY A 29 25.14 -31.56 -8.15
C GLY A 29 26.11 -31.52 -6.97
N GLN A 30 26.75 -32.64 -6.66
CA GLN A 30 27.94 -32.69 -5.80
C GLN A 30 29.17 -32.23 -6.57
N GLU A 31 30.01 -31.46 -5.89
CA GLU A 31 31.34 -31.04 -6.33
C GLU A 31 32.28 -32.25 -6.46
N THR A 32 32.99 -32.32 -7.59
CA THR A 32 34.26 -33.04 -7.70
C THR A 32 35.25 -32.12 -8.40
N GLY A 33 36.27 -31.69 -7.66
CA GLY A 33 37.37 -30.88 -8.17
C GLY A 33 38.31 -31.67 -9.06
N VAL A 34 38.70 -31.06 -10.17
CA VAL A 34 39.99 -31.29 -10.84
C VAL A 34 40.49 -29.93 -11.30
N ASP A 35 41.65 -29.54 -10.78
CA ASP A 35 42.39 -28.32 -11.14
C ASP A 35 42.73 -28.28 -12.63
N ALA A 36 42.35 -27.19 -13.29
CA ALA A 36 43.04 -26.70 -14.48
C ALA A 36 42.88 -25.17 -14.50
N GLY A 37 44.02 -24.47 -14.41
CA GLY A 37 44.09 -23.03 -14.28
C GLY A 37 43.40 -22.28 -15.43
N TYR A 38 42.42 -21.48 -15.06
CA TYR A 38 41.93 -20.35 -15.84
C TYR A 38 41.35 -19.35 -14.83
N GLU A 39 42.02 -18.22 -14.61
CA GLU A 39 41.40 -17.12 -13.88
C GLU A 39 40.28 -16.51 -14.73
N PRO A 40 39.02 -16.46 -14.27
CA PRO A 40 38.01 -15.63 -14.89
C PRO A 40 37.86 -14.36 -14.04
N SER A 41 38.57 -13.31 -14.45
CA SER A 41 38.12 -11.94 -14.22
C SER A 41 36.71 -11.78 -14.83
N ASP A 42 35.84 -11.03 -14.14
CA ASP A 42 34.47 -10.67 -14.51
C ASP A 42 33.36 -11.74 -14.30
N ARG A 43 33.08 -12.06 -13.03
CA ARG A 43 31.72 -12.49 -12.66
C ARG A 43 30.77 -11.28 -12.76
N LYS A 44 30.16 -11.07 -13.93
CA LYS A 44 28.94 -10.27 -14.03
C LYS A 44 27.90 -10.89 -13.09
N ALA A 45 27.39 -10.10 -12.14
CA ALA A 45 26.33 -10.53 -11.23
C ALA A 45 25.15 -11.06 -12.05
N ALA A 46 24.69 -12.27 -11.72
CA ALA A 46 23.60 -12.93 -12.42
C ALA A 46 22.27 -12.27 -12.03
N VAL A 47 21.78 -11.36 -12.87
CA VAL A 47 20.51 -10.64 -12.70
C VAL A 47 19.36 -11.63 -12.47
N ARG A 48 18.76 -11.62 -11.28
CA ARG A 48 17.63 -12.50 -10.96
C ARG A 48 16.29 -11.95 -11.48
N PRO A 49 15.49 -12.75 -12.23
CA PRO A 49 14.14 -12.39 -12.60
C PRO A 49 13.26 -12.17 -11.35
N ALA A 50 12.33 -11.21 -11.42
CA ALA A 50 11.35 -11.01 -10.37
C ALA A 50 10.40 -12.21 -10.27
N ALA A 51 10.40 -12.92 -9.14
CA ALA A 51 9.43 -13.97 -8.85
C ALA A 51 8.18 -13.39 -8.16
N ALA A 52 7.00 -13.90 -8.51
CA ALA A 52 5.72 -13.40 -8.03
C ALA A 52 5.51 -13.55 -6.50
N ASN A 53 6.23 -14.50 -5.88
CA ASN A 53 5.95 -14.99 -4.53
C ASN A 53 7.11 -14.78 -3.54
N ASP A 54 8.13 -14.03 -3.94
CA ASP A 54 9.20 -13.67 -3.03
C ASP A 54 8.65 -12.65 -2.02
N GLY A 55 8.82 -12.94 -0.73
CA GLY A 55 8.36 -12.09 0.37
C GLY A 55 7.36 -12.75 1.32
N SER A 56 7.02 -12.01 2.38
CA SER A 56 6.08 -12.39 3.42
C SER A 56 5.29 -11.15 3.84
N VAL A 57 3.96 -11.24 3.79
CA VAL A 57 3.06 -10.14 4.15
C VAL A 57 2.44 -10.42 5.52
N LEU A 58 2.51 -9.45 6.42
CA LEU A 58 1.76 -9.43 7.66
C LEU A 58 0.79 -8.25 7.66
N GLN A 59 -0.49 -8.50 7.84
CA GLN A 59 -1.51 -7.47 8.01
C GLN A 59 -1.85 -7.37 9.49
N ILE A 60 -1.92 -6.16 10.04
CA ILE A 60 -2.33 -5.92 11.42
C ILE A 60 -3.52 -4.97 11.38
N VAL A 61 -4.67 -5.45 11.82
CA VAL A 61 -5.96 -4.73 11.75
C VAL A 61 -6.68 -4.79 13.08
N ALA A 62 -7.54 -3.80 13.34
CA ALA A 62 -8.27 -3.72 14.59
C ALA A 62 -9.34 -4.82 14.72
N HIS A 63 -10.20 -4.99 13.71
CA HIS A 63 -11.38 -5.86 13.78
C HIS A 63 -11.44 -6.90 12.65
N PRO A 64 -12.17 -8.01 12.87
CA PRO A 64 -12.45 -9.01 11.84
C PRO A 64 -13.37 -8.45 10.74
N ASP A 65 -12.84 -7.94 9.64
CA ASP A 65 -13.51 -7.45 8.40
C ASP A 65 -12.77 -6.27 7.78
N ASP A 66 -11.97 -5.57 8.58
CA ASP A 66 -11.21 -4.39 8.19
C ASP A 66 -10.30 -4.64 6.97
N ASP A 67 -9.68 -5.81 6.91
CA ASP A 67 -8.85 -6.22 5.78
C ASP A 67 -9.67 -6.55 4.52
N LEU A 68 -10.85 -7.16 4.68
CA LEU A 68 -11.81 -7.40 3.60
C LEU A 68 -12.35 -6.08 3.04
N PHE A 69 -12.58 -5.07 3.88
CA PHE A 69 -13.11 -3.77 3.46
C PHE A 69 -12.03 -2.80 2.96
N PHE A 70 -10.88 -2.70 3.62
CA PHE A 70 -9.93 -1.61 3.39
C PHE A 70 -8.63 -2.06 2.71
N MET A 71 -8.25 -3.33 2.81
CA MET A 71 -7.04 -3.86 2.19
C MET A 71 -7.30 -4.70 0.93
N ASN A 72 -8.54 -5.11 0.65
CA ASN A 72 -8.90 -5.84 -0.57
C ASN A 72 -9.15 -4.85 -1.74
N PRO A 73 -8.59 -5.04 -2.95
CA PRO A 73 -8.07 -6.30 -3.52
C PRO A 73 -6.68 -6.78 -3.11
N ASP A 74 -5.79 -5.97 -2.52
CA ASP A 74 -4.41 -6.41 -2.26
C ASP A 74 -4.34 -7.70 -1.43
N LEU A 75 -5.25 -7.88 -0.47
CA LEU A 75 -5.45 -9.12 0.27
C LEU A 75 -5.69 -10.33 -0.66
N SER A 76 -6.77 -10.32 -1.44
CA SER A 76 -7.09 -11.45 -2.34
C SER A 76 -6.00 -11.69 -3.39
N ARG A 77 -5.35 -10.63 -3.89
CA ARG A 77 -4.23 -10.77 -4.84
C ARG A 77 -3.02 -11.44 -4.22
N THR A 78 -2.72 -11.16 -2.95
CA THR A 78 -1.63 -11.81 -2.20
C THR A 78 -1.92 -13.30 -1.95
N LEU A 79 -3.18 -13.64 -1.65
CA LEU A 79 -3.60 -15.04 -1.48
C LEU A 79 -3.50 -15.82 -2.80
N VAL A 80 -3.96 -15.23 -3.90
CA VAL A 80 -3.96 -15.87 -5.24
C VAL A 80 -2.55 -16.02 -5.81
N SER A 81 -1.63 -15.09 -5.54
CA SER A 81 -0.22 -15.24 -5.98
C SER A 81 0.43 -16.44 -5.29
N GLY A 82 0.07 -16.70 -4.03
CA GLY A 82 0.70 -17.72 -3.18
C GLY A 82 1.81 -17.15 -2.30
N THR A 83 1.95 -15.83 -2.24
CA THR A 83 2.81 -15.13 -1.27
C THR A 83 2.39 -15.49 0.16
N LYS A 84 3.36 -15.67 1.07
CA LYS A 84 3.06 -15.93 2.49
C LYS A 84 2.24 -14.77 3.05
N LEU A 85 1.14 -15.07 3.72
CA LEU A 85 0.24 -14.07 4.28
C LEU A 85 -0.17 -14.45 5.69
N THR A 86 0.00 -13.52 6.62
CA THR A 86 -0.60 -13.60 7.96
C THR A 86 -1.44 -12.36 8.22
N THR A 87 -2.60 -12.51 8.83
CA THR A 87 -3.40 -11.38 9.32
C THR A 87 -3.60 -11.50 10.82
N ALA A 88 -3.16 -10.49 11.56
CA ALA A 88 -3.35 -10.37 13.00
C ALA A 88 -4.47 -9.38 13.30
N TYR A 89 -5.47 -9.85 14.03
CA TYR A 89 -6.59 -9.05 14.52
C TYR A 89 -6.32 -8.66 15.97
N LEU A 90 -6.30 -7.36 16.25
CA LEU A 90 -5.99 -6.86 17.58
C LEU A 90 -7.14 -7.11 18.56
N THR A 91 -8.38 -6.87 18.14
CA THR A 91 -9.57 -7.04 18.96
C THR A 91 -10.39 -8.25 18.53
N SER A 92 -11.25 -8.73 19.42
CA SER A 92 -12.19 -9.82 19.11
C SER A 92 -13.34 -9.40 18.21
N GLY A 93 -13.51 -8.10 17.98
CA GLY A 93 -14.62 -7.58 17.19
C GLY A 93 -15.98 -7.83 17.83
N GLU A 94 -16.06 -7.93 19.15
CA GLU A 94 -17.30 -8.32 19.83
C GLU A 94 -18.35 -7.20 19.86
N SER A 95 -17.95 -5.95 19.62
CA SER A 95 -18.81 -4.77 19.60
C SER A 95 -19.85 -4.73 20.74
N ASP A 96 -21.14 -4.67 20.40
CA ASP A 96 -22.29 -4.74 21.33
C ASP A 96 -22.75 -6.18 21.66
N GLY A 97 -22.13 -7.21 21.09
CA GLY A 97 -22.48 -8.62 21.26
C GLY A 97 -23.73 -9.08 20.49
N ILE A 98 -24.34 -8.24 19.65
CA ILE A 98 -25.61 -8.57 18.98
C ILE A 98 -25.34 -9.00 17.52
N ASN A 99 -25.39 -10.31 17.24
CA ASN A 99 -25.27 -10.82 15.88
C ASN A 99 -26.62 -10.89 15.13
N ALA A 100 -27.11 -9.73 14.66
CA ALA A 100 -28.36 -9.65 13.91
C ALA A 100 -28.29 -8.66 12.75
N ALA A 101 -29.16 -8.90 11.77
CA ALA A 101 -29.22 -8.12 10.56
C ALA A 101 -30.46 -7.20 10.56
N GLY A 102 -30.29 -5.93 10.20
CA GLY A 102 -31.38 -4.98 9.99
C GLY A 102 -32.18 -4.63 11.26
N LYS A 103 -33.46 -4.24 11.08
CA LYS A 103 -34.37 -3.75 12.13
C LYS A 103 -35.28 -4.84 12.74
N GLY A 104 -35.03 -6.12 12.47
CA GLY A 104 -35.81 -7.23 13.02
C GLY A 104 -35.55 -7.48 14.51
N PRO A 105 -36.21 -8.49 15.11
CA PRO A 105 -35.95 -8.92 16.48
C PRO A 105 -34.46 -9.21 16.68
N LYS A 106 -33.87 -8.59 17.71
CA LYS A 106 -32.45 -8.75 18.04
C LYS A 106 -32.29 -9.83 19.11
N PRO A 107 -31.32 -10.76 18.96
CA PRO A 107 -30.98 -11.68 20.03
C PRO A 107 -30.40 -10.91 21.22
N PRO A 108 -30.35 -11.53 22.41
CA PRO A 108 -29.58 -11.02 23.53
C PRO A 108 -28.11 -10.77 23.12
N ALA A 109 -27.47 -9.81 23.80
CA ALA A 109 -26.05 -9.57 23.60
C ALA A 109 -25.22 -10.76 24.10
N ASP A 110 -24.38 -11.31 23.22
CA ASP A 110 -23.44 -12.39 23.48
C ASP A 110 -22.11 -12.04 22.80
N LYS A 111 -21.21 -11.42 23.57
CA LYS A 111 -19.91 -10.97 23.07
C LYS A 111 -19.00 -12.14 22.63
N PRO A 112 -18.80 -13.20 23.45
CA PRO A 112 -18.04 -14.37 23.02
C PRO A 112 -18.61 -15.05 21.78
N GLY A 113 -19.94 -15.21 21.71
CA GLY A 113 -20.60 -15.80 20.54
C GLY A 113 -20.48 -14.93 19.29
N TYR A 114 -20.66 -13.62 19.40
CA TYR A 114 -20.52 -12.75 18.24
C TYR A 114 -19.08 -12.73 17.71
N ALA A 115 -18.08 -12.67 18.58
CA ALA A 115 -16.67 -12.80 18.20
C ALA A 115 -16.39 -14.12 17.46
N GLU A 116 -16.84 -15.25 18.00
CA GLU A 116 -16.72 -16.58 17.37
C GLU A 116 -17.36 -16.62 15.97
N ALA A 117 -18.55 -16.02 15.82
CA ALA A 117 -19.23 -15.96 14.53
C ALA A 117 -18.43 -15.16 13.48
N ARG A 118 -17.86 -14.01 13.87
CA ARG A 118 -17.01 -13.20 13.00
C ARG A 118 -15.73 -13.94 12.61
N GLN A 119 -15.07 -14.60 13.55
CA GLN A 119 -13.88 -15.43 13.27
C GLN A 119 -14.20 -16.56 12.28
N ASN A 120 -15.34 -17.25 12.44
CA ASN A 120 -15.82 -18.26 11.48
C ASN A 120 -16.02 -17.67 10.07
N GLY A 121 -16.63 -16.49 9.98
CA GLY A 121 -16.81 -15.77 8.71
C GLY A 121 -15.47 -15.43 8.04
N ILE A 122 -14.48 -14.97 8.80
CA ILE A 122 -13.13 -14.66 8.27
C ILE A 122 -12.46 -15.93 7.76
N ARG A 123 -12.44 -17.01 8.56
CA ARG A 123 -11.90 -18.31 8.14
C ARG A 123 -12.52 -18.78 6.81
N ALA A 124 -13.83 -18.64 6.66
CA ALA A 124 -14.55 -19.01 5.44
C ALA A 124 -14.19 -18.09 4.25
N ALA A 125 -14.11 -16.78 4.45
CA ALA A 125 -13.76 -15.82 3.40
C ALA A 125 -12.31 -16.00 2.92
N TYR A 126 -11.37 -16.24 3.85
CA TYR A 126 -9.96 -16.52 3.53
C TYR A 126 -9.81 -17.85 2.79
N ALA A 127 -10.49 -18.91 3.24
CA ALA A 127 -10.52 -20.19 2.55
C ALA A 127 -11.05 -20.02 1.11
N GLN A 128 -12.17 -19.31 0.93
CA GLN A 128 -12.72 -19.02 -0.40
C GLN A 128 -11.72 -18.26 -1.29
N MET A 129 -11.05 -17.23 -0.77
CA MET A 129 -10.06 -16.46 -1.54
C MET A 129 -8.84 -17.31 -1.93
N ALA A 130 -8.37 -18.19 -1.04
CA ALA A 130 -7.12 -18.94 -1.20
C ALA A 130 -7.27 -20.28 -1.95
N THR A 131 -8.43 -20.94 -1.84
CA THR A 131 -8.66 -22.29 -2.38
C THR A 131 -9.87 -22.36 -3.32
N GLY A 132 -10.72 -21.32 -3.35
CA GLY A 132 -12.01 -21.37 -4.02
C GLY A 132 -13.10 -22.09 -3.21
N ASP A 133 -12.74 -22.71 -2.08
CA ASP A 133 -13.65 -23.43 -1.20
C ASP A 133 -13.67 -22.81 0.19
N ARG A 134 -14.82 -22.26 0.59
CA ARG A 134 -15.02 -21.63 1.90
C ARG A 134 -14.96 -22.62 3.08
N THR A 135 -15.07 -23.91 2.82
CA THR A 135 -15.08 -24.96 3.86
C THR A 135 -13.71 -25.58 4.11
N SER A 136 -12.67 -25.11 3.42
CA SER A 136 -11.32 -25.64 3.61
C SER A 136 -10.90 -25.55 5.08
N PRO A 137 -10.42 -26.65 5.68
CA PRO A 137 -10.27 -26.76 7.13
C PRO A 137 -9.07 -25.96 7.65
N TRP A 138 -9.19 -25.52 8.90
CA TRP A 138 -8.17 -24.78 9.64
C TRP A 138 -7.72 -25.59 10.85
N GLN A 139 -6.41 -25.61 11.10
CA GLN A 139 -5.89 -26.00 12.41
C GLN A 139 -5.87 -24.76 13.32
N ARG A 140 -6.45 -24.87 14.51
CA ARG A 140 -6.50 -23.78 15.49
C ARG A 140 -5.74 -24.18 16.75
N ILE A 141 -4.83 -23.32 17.20
CA ILE A 141 -4.03 -23.54 18.42
C ILE A 141 -3.92 -22.26 19.24
N ALA A 142 -3.74 -22.39 20.55
CA ALA A 142 -3.32 -21.28 21.39
C ALA A 142 -1.79 -21.21 21.45
N ILE A 143 -1.22 -20.01 21.38
CA ILE A 143 0.21 -19.77 21.58
C ILE A 143 0.43 -18.69 22.65
N PRO A 144 1.54 -18.74 23.41
CA PRO A 144 1.92 -17.64 24.28
C PRO A 144 2.35 -16.42 23.44
N THR A 145 2.08 -15.22 23.96
CA THR A 145 2.54 -13.96 23.36
C THR A 145 3.76 -13.42 24.09
N ALA A 146 4.56 -12.59 23.40
CA ALA A 146 5.68 -11.88 24.01
C ALA A 146 5.26 -10.86 25.08
N GLY A 147 3.98 -10.47 25.13
CA GLY A 147 3.43 -9.62 26.20
C GLY A 147 3.01 -10.40 27.46
N GLY A 148 3.08 -11.73 27.45
CA GLY A 148 2.78 -12.60 28.60
C GLY A 148 1.36 -13.15 28.67
N GLY A 149 0.56 -13.00 27.62
CA GLY A 149 -0.79 -13.57 27.50
C GLY A 149 -0.81 -14.66 26.42
N GLN A 150 -1.95 -14.82 25.74
CA GLN A 150 -2.10 -15.80 24.67
C GLN A 150 -2.72 -15.19 23.41
N ALA A 151 -2.61 -15.91 22.30
CA ALA A 151 -3.29 -15.64 21.04
C ALA A 151 -3.76 -16.96 20.42
N GLU A 152 -4.90 -16.95 19.73
CA GLU A 152 -5.29 -18.04 18.83
C GLU A 152 -4.61 -17.87 17.48
N VAL A 153 -4.06 -18.96 16.94
CA VAL A 153 -3.51 -19.01 15.58
C VAL A 153 -4.26 -20.06 14.77
N ASP A 154 -4.81 -19.61 13.65
CA ASP A 154 -5.46 -20.47 12.66
C ASP A 154 -4.54 -20.63 11.44
N THR A 155 -4.19 -21.86 11.09
CA THR A 155 -3.42 -22.19 9.89
C THR A 155 -4.32 -22.92 8.89
N LEU A 156 -4.42 -22.40 7.66
CA LEU A 156 -5.24 -23.01 6.60
C LEU A 156 -4.56 -24.28 6.11
N LEU A 157 -5.15 -25.46 6.34
CA LEU A 157 -4.48 -26.73 6.08
C LEU A 157 -4.16 -26.93 4.59
N ALA A 158 -5.02 -26.47 3.69
CA ALA A 158 -4.81 -26.55 2.25
C ALA A 158 -3.71 -25.58 1.73
N LYS A 159 -3.39 -24.53 2.50
CA LYS A 159 -2.40 -23.50 2.16
C LYS A 159 -1.70 -23.02 3.45
N PRO A 160 -0.78 -23.81 4.05
CA PRO A 160 -0.22 -23.51 5.38
C PRO A 160 0.56 -22.19 5.48
N GLN A 161 0.90 -21.58 4.34
CA GLN A 161 1.45 -20.23 4.29
C GLN A 161 0.44 -19.11 4.61
N VAL A 162 -0.85 -19.43 4.76
CA VAL A 162 -1.93 -18.51 5.12
C VAL A 162 -2.32 -18.72 6.58
N ASN A 163 -2.17 -17.68 7.39
CA ASN A 163 -2.40 -17.73 8.83
C ASN A 163 -3.28 -16.57 9.32
N LEU A 164 -4.09 -16.82 10.34
CA LEU A 164 -4.82 -15.79 11.08
C LEU A 164 -4.35 -15.82 12.53
N VAL A 165 -4.16 -14.65 13.13
CA VAL A 165 -3.77 -14.51 14.54
C VAL A 165 -4.79 -13.64 15.24
N TRP A 166 -5.35 -14.15 16.34
CA TRP A 166 -6.35 -13.44 17.15
C TRP A 166 -5.73 -13.07 18.49
N LEU A 167 -5.50 -11.78 18.72
CA LEU A 167 -4.98 -11.28 20.00
C LEU A 167 -6.08 -11.13 21.07
N GLU A 168 -7.33 -11.21 20.64
CA GLU A 168 -8.53 -11.24 21.48
C GLU A 168 -8.64 -10.08 22.48
N LEU A 169 -8.20 -8.86 22.13
CA LEU A 169 -8.40 -7.70 23.00
C LEU A 169 -9.84 -7.18 22.93
N ARG A 170 -10.30 -6.58 24.02
CA ARG A 170 -11.59 -5.89 24.05
C ARG A 170 -11.64 -4.75 23.03
N GLU A 171 -12.71 -4.73 22.23
CA GLU A 171 -13.06 -3.64 21.32
C GLU A 171 -13.61 -2.43 22.11
N ALA A 172 -13.41 -1.22 21.60
CA ALA A 172 -14.05 -0.01 22.16
C ALA A 172 -15.59 -0.08 22.15
N GLY A 173 -16.19 -0.83 21.22
CA GLY A 173 -17.65 -0.93 21.05
C GLY A 173 -18.29 0.39 20.61
N HIS A 174 -17.51 1.31 20.05
CA HIS A 174 -17.99 2.58 19.50
C HIS A 174 -16.94 3.16 18.53
N ILE A 175 -17.41 3.77 17.43
CA ILE A 175 -16.57 4.37 16.39
C ILE A 175 -15.68 5.50 16.92
N GLY A 176 -16.25 6.62 17.38
CA GLY A 176 -15.46 7.82 17.74
C GLY A 176 -15.51 8.29 19.20
N ALA A 177 -16.56 7.92 19.96
CA ALA A 177 -16.73 8.35 21.35
C ALA A 177 -15.64 7.73 22.24
N PRO A 178 -14.99 8.51 23.13
CA PRO A 178 -13.97 7.99 24.02
C PRO A 178 -14.52 6.86 24.91
N ARG A 179 -13.86 5.70 24.89
CA ARG A 179 -14.17 4.55 25.75
C ARG A 179 -12.90 4.18 26.53
N PRO A 180 -12.92 4.20 27.88
CA PRO A 180 -11.71 3.98 28.66
C PRO A 180 -11.14 2.56 28.47
N HIS A 181 -11.99 1.53 28.44
CA HIS A 181 -11.56 0.16 28.13
C HIS A 181 -11.51 -0.06 26.61
N SER A 182 -10.44 0.44 25.98
CA SER A 182 -10.18 0.31 24.54
C SER A 182 -8.69 0.48 24.23
N LEU A 183 -8.28 0.24 22.98
CA LEU A 183 -6.92 0.57 22.52
C LEU A 183 -6.62 2.07 22.70
N ARG A 184 -7.59 2.94 22.44
CA ARG A 184 -7.46 4.38 22.70
C ARG A 184 -7.18 4.67 24.16
N GLY A 185 -8.02 4.14 25.05
CA GLY A 185 -7.90 4.40 26.48
C GLY A 185 -6.58 3.87 27.06
N LEU A 186 -6.10 2.72 26.58
CA LEU A 186 -4.78 2.18 26.93
C LEU A 186 -3.63 3.06 26.41
N TRP A 187 -3.72 3.51 25.14
CA TRP A 187 -2.71 4.38 24.54
C TRP A 187 -2.58 5.72 25.29
N ASP A 188 -3.72 6.31 25.64
CA ASP A 188 -3.87 7.59 26.34
C ASP A 188 -3.64 7.49 27.86
N GLY A 189 -3.37 6.31 28.40
CA GLY A 189 -3.14 6.08 29.83
C GLY A 189 -4.39 6.26 30.70
N LYS A 190 -5.59 6.10 30.13
CA LYS A 190 -6.87 6.15 30.87
C LYS A 190 -7.15 4.87 31.64
N ILE A 191 -6.56 3.77 31.22
CA ILE A 191 -6.56 2.48 31.92
C ILE A 191 -5.12 1.96 31.97
N PRO A 192 -4.72 1.23 33.03
CA PRO A 192 -3.39 0.66 33.14
C PRO A 192 -3.21 -0.61 32.31
N VAL A 193 -4.29 -1.36 32.10
CA VAL A 193 -4.34 -2.60 31.32
C VAL A 193 -5.64 -2.69 30.53
N LEU A 194 -5.61 -3.40 29.41
CA LEU A 194 -6.77 -3.76 28.60
C LEU A 194 -6.98 -5.28 28.65
N GLU A 195 -8.19 -5.70 29.00
CA GLU A 195 -8.55 -7.11 29.15
C GLU A 195 -8.83 -7.79 27.80
N SER A 196 -8.63 -9.11 27.78
CA SER A 196 -9.04 -9.99 26.68
C SER A 196 -10.57 -10.15 26.64
N GLN A 197 -11.12 -10.36 25.45
CA GLN A 197 -12.48 -10.79 25.18
C GLN A 197 -12.44 -12.12 24.41
N LEU A 198 -12.36 -13.26 25.10
CA LEU A 198 -12.25 -14.56 24.45
C LEU A 198 -13.51 -14.89 23.61
N SER A 199 -13.32 -15.53 22.45
CA SER A 199 -14.42 -16.08 21.66
C SER A 199 -14.96 -17.38 22.27
N ALA A 200 -16.24 -17.71 22.03
CA ALA A 200 -16.94 -18.82 22.70
C ALA A 200 -16.27 -20.21 22.52
N HIS A 201 -15.47 -20.40 21.47
CA HIS A 201 -14.76 -21.66 21.21
C HIS A 201 -13.25 -21.47 20.98
N SER A 202 -12.68 -20.36 21.42
CA SER A 202 -11.24 -20.11 21.35
C SER A 202 -10.45 -21.27 22.00
N PRO A 203 -9.32 -21.70 21.43
CA PRO A 203 -8.38 -22.58 22.12
C PRO A 203 -7.71 -21.90 23.31
N VAL A 204 -7.74 -20.56 23.39
CA VAL A 204 -7.33 -19.80 24.57
C VAL A 204 -8.41 -19.94 25.64
N LYS A 205 -8.03 -20.46 26.81
CA LYS A 205 -8.98 -20.77 27.90
C LYS A 205 -8.91 -19.83 29.08
N GLN A 206 -7.78 -19.16 29.26
CA GLN A 206 -7.55 -18.29 30.42
C GLN A 206 -7.60 -16.83 29.97
N PRO A 207 -8.45 -15.99 30.59
CA PRO A 207 -8.43 -14.56 30.35
C PRO A 207 -7.06 -13.96 30.70
N PHE A 208 -6.69 -12.89 30.01
CA PHE A 208 -5.46 -12.14 30.24
C PHE A 208 -5.73 -10.64 30.06
N ALA A 209 -4.76 -9.82 30.44
CA ALA A 209 -4.80 -8.39 30.21
C ALA A 209 -3.40 -7.88 29.89
N TYR A 210 -3.31 -6.82 29.08
CA TYR A 210 -2.05 -6.21 28.70
C TYR A 210 -2.01 -4.75 29.10
N SER A 211 -0.90 -4.33 29.71
CA SER A 211 -0.47 -2.94 29.69
C SER A 211 -0.13 -2.47 28.27
N LYS A 212 0.06 -1.15 28.09
CA LYS A 212 0.47 -0.56 26.82
C LYS A 212 1.73 -1.24 26.25
N ASP A 213 2.77 -1.41 27.07
CA ASP A 213 4.03 -2.01 26.64
C ASP A 213 3.89 -3.50 26.31
N GLN A 214 3.00 -4.22 27.00
CA GLN A 214 2.72 -5.62 26.70
C GLN A 214 1.93 -5.80 25.39
N VAL A 215 1.05 -4.86 25.02
CA VAL A 215 0.44 -4.86 23.67
C VAL A 215 1.52 -4.63 22.61
N ILE A 216 2.40 -3.65 22.81
CA ILE A 216 3.53 -3.38 21.89
C ILE A 216 4.43 -4.62 21.76
N ALA A 217 4.79 -5.25 22.88
CA ALA A 217 5.59 -6.47 22.91
C ALA A 217 4.90 -7.63 22.17
N THR A 218 3.59 -7.81 22.39
CA THR A 218 2.79 -8.84 21.73
C THR A 218 2.79 -8.67 20.22
N ILE A 219 2.49 -7.46 19.71
CA ILE A 219 2.49 -7.19 18.27
C ILE A 219 3.90 -7.36 17.69
N ALA A 220 4.94 -6.86 18.37
CA ALA A 220 6.33 -7.05 17.93
C ALA A 220 6.71 -8.54 17.86
N GLY A 221 6.26 -9.35 18.83
CA GLY A 221 6.47 -10.80 18.83
C GLY A 221 5.75 -11.52 17.68
N VAL A 222 4.55 -11.06 17.29
CA VAL A 222 3.88 -11.55 16.07
C VAL A 222 4.69 -11.19 14.83
N ILE A 223 5.16 -9.94 14.72
CA ILE A 223 6.00 -9.51 13.60
C ILE A 223 7.28 -10.36 13.53
N GLU A 224 7.95 -10.58 14.66
CA GLU A 224 9.17 -11.40 14.73
C GLU A 224 8.94 -12.88 14.37
N ARG A 225 7.80 -13.44 14.76
CA ARG A 225 7.41 -14.82 14.43
C ARG A 225 7.27 -15.05 12.93
N TYR A 226 6.66 -14.11 12.21
CA TYR A 226 6.34 -14.27 10.79
C TYR A 226 7.37 -13.64 9.84
N LYS A 227 8.32 -12.86 10.38
CA LYS A 227 9.41 -12.21 9.65
C LYS A 227 8.96 -11.57 8.33
N PRO A 228 7.96 -10.66 8.35
CA PRO A 228 7.42 -10.08 7.15
C PRO A 228 8.46 -9.20 6.45
N THR A 229 8.38 -9.15 5.11
CA THR A 229 9.01 -8.14 4.27
C THR A 229 8.06 -6.99 3.97
N THR A 230 6.74 -7.20 4.10
CA THR A 230 5.75 -6.12 4.01
C THR A 230 4.77 -6.21 5.16
N ILE A 231 4.54 -5.08 5.84
CA ILE A 231 3.53 -4.94 6.89
C ILE A 231 2.41 -4.04 6.37
N ARG A 232 1.16 -4.48 6.46
CA ARG A 232 -0.03 -3.68 6.13
C ARG A 232 -0.75 -3.28 7.41
N MET A 233 -1.14 -2.01 7.53
CA MET A 233 -1.89 -1.51 8.68
C MET A 233 -2.88 -0.40 8.28
N GLN A 234 -3.83 -0.10 9.16
CA GLN A 234 -4.74 1.04 9.00
C GLN A 234 -4.00 2.39 9.17
N ASP A 235 -4.68 3.51 8.91
CA ASP A 235 -4.07 4.84 9.03
C ASP A 235 -3.97 5.28 10.52
N PRO A 236 -2.76 5.55 11.05
CA PRO A 236 -2.59 6.06 12.41
C PRO A 236 -2.96 7.55 12.57
N THR A 237 -3.22 8.25 11.46
CA THR A 237 -3.55 9.69 11.44
C THR A 237 -4.71 9.99 10.47
N PRO A 238 -5.92 9.42 10.69
CA PRO A 238 -7.02 9.51 9.73
C PRO A 238 -7.60 10.92 9.57
N GLY A 239 -7.25 11.86 10.45
CA GLY A 239 -7.88 13.17 10.55
C GLY A 239 -9.10 13.13 11.46
N LYS A 240 -9.82 14.26 11.50
CA LYS A 240 -11.01 14.44 12.31
C LYS A 240 -12.18 14.92 11.47
N HIS A 241 -13.35 14.43 11.85
CA HIS A 241 -14.59 14.85 11.23
C HIS A 241 -14.87 16.33 11.59
N PRO A 242 -15.05 17.22 10.60
CA PRO A 242 -15.09 18.67 10.82
C PRO A 242 -16.18 19.14 11.80
N LYS A 243 -17.29 18.40 11.92
CA LYS A 243 -18.42 18.79 12.77
C LYS A 243 -18.35 18.20 14.17
N SER A 244 -17.93 16.95 14.31
CA SER A 244 -17.96 16.23 15.59
C SER A 244 -16.62 16.25 16.33
N GLY A 245 -15.52 16.57 15.65
CA GLY A 245 -14.17 16.53 16.23
C GLY A 245 -13.66 15.14 16.61
N THR A 246 -14.45 14.09 16.31
CA THR A 246 -14.05 12.69 16.44
C THR A 246 -13.11 12.30 15.29
N PRO A 247 -12.28 11.25 15.45
CA PRO A 247 -11.53 10.71 14.33
C PRO A 247 -12.43 10.42 13.11
N ASP A 248 -11.91 10.60 11.90
CA ASP A 248 -12.59 10.27 10.63
C ASP A 248 -12.70 8.75 10.39
N ASP A 249 -12.10 7.96 11.27
CA ASP A 249 -12.09 6.50 11.23
C ASP A 249 -12.52 5.92 12.61
N HIS A 250 -12.67 4.60 12.69
CA HIS A 250 -12.88 3.94 13.99
C HIS A 250 -11.67 4.16 14.91
N GLN A 251 -11.90 4.45 16.19
CA GLN A 251 -10.82 4.73 17.14
C GLN A 251 -9.84 3.55 17.24
N ASP A 252 -10.33 2.32 17.29
CA ASP A 252 -9.45 1.15 17.33
C ASP A 252 -8.60 0.98 16.06
N HIS A 253 -9.04 1.47 14.88
CA HIS A 253 -8.20 1.48 13.67
C HIS A 253 -6.99 2.37 13.87
N MET A 254 -7.26 3.62 14.28
CA MET A 254 -6.24 4.64 14.49
C MET A 254 -5.24 4.23 15.57
N TYR A 255 -5.73 3.84 16.76
CA TYR A 255 -4.86 3.49 17.87
C TYR A 255 -4.21 2.12 17.69
N GLY A 256 -4.88 1.16 17.04
CA GLY A 256 -4.27 -0.10 16.62
C GLY A 256 -3.09 0.10 15.66
N ALA A 257 -3.22 1.03 14.70
CA ALA A 257 -2.12 1.43 13.83
C ALA A 257 -0.98 2.11 14.61
N ARG A 258 -1.27 2.94 15.62
CA ARG A 258 -0.23 3.54 16.49
C ARG A 258 0.51 2.51 17.34
N PHE A 259 -0.19 1.53 17.89
CA PHE A 259 0.44 0.37 18.55
C PHE A 259 1.32 -0.43 17.57
N THR A 260 0.88 -0.57 16.33
CA THR A 260 1.66 -1.22 15.27
C THR A 260 2.92 -0.42 14.94
N GLN A 261 2.87 0.91 14.87
CA GLN A 261 4.06 1.76 14.70
C GLN A 261 5.08 1.56 15.83
N ALA A 262 4.63 1.52 17.09
CA ALA A 262 5.52 1.25 18.22
C ALA A 262 6.14 -0.16 18.14
N ALA A 263 5.37 -1.14 17.70
CA ALA A 263 5.85 -2.51 17.52
C ALA A 263 6.86 -2.64 16.37
N THR A 264 6.68 -1.91 15.26
CA THR A 264 7.64 -1.90 14.15
C THR A 264 8.93 -1.17 14.51
N GLU A 265 8.87 -0.10 15.32
CA GLU A 265 10.08 0.53 15.88
C GLU A 265 10.89 -0.45 16.73
N ARG A 266 10.22 -1.26 17.57
CA ARG A 266 10.85 -2.32 18.35
C ARG A 266 11.42 -3.44 17.47
N TYR A 267 10.64 -3.92 16.50
CA TYR A 267 11.06 -4.98 15.59
C TYR A 267 12.24 -4.58 14.70
N ALA A 268 12.34 -3.30 14.30
CA ALA A 268 13.46 -2.80 13.51
C ALA A 268 14.83 -2.99 14.20
N GLN A 269 14.84 -3.08 15.55
CA GLN A 269 16.04 -3.31 16.38
C GLN A 269 16.40 -4.80 16.53
N VAL A 270 15.51 -5.72 16.15
CA VAL A 270 15.77 -7.16 16.21
C VAL A 270 16.84 -7.54 15.18
N LYS A 271 17.81 -8.37 15.59
CA LYS A 271 18.87 -8.89 14.72
C LYS A 271 18.35 -10.06 13.88
N ASN A 272 18.96 -10.34 12.73
CA ASN A 272 18.64 -11.51 11.88
C ASN A 272 17.19 -11.57 11.39
N ARG A 273 16.70 -10.42 10.91
CA ARG A 273 15.38 -10.24 10.30
C ARG A 273 15.51 -9.64 8.89
N PRO A 274 14.59 -9.90 7.96
CA PRO A 274 14.62 -9.27 6.64
C PRO A 274 14.33 -7.77 6.74
N HIS A 275 14.72 -7.00 5.72
CA HIS A 275 14.17 -5.65 5.56
C HIS A 275 12.66 -5.71 5.40
N PHE A 276 11.95 -4.72 5.93
CA PHE A 276 10.51 -4.62 5.78
C PHE A 276 10.06 -3.22 5.37
N THR A 277 8.98 -3.17 4.61
CA THR A 277 8.23 -1.95 4.28
C THR A 277 6.88 -1.94 4.98
N VAL A 278 6.26 -0.77 5.08
CA VAL A 278 4.92 -0.59 5.65
C VAL A 278 3.99 0.02 4.61
N GLN A 279 2.74 -0.44 4.56
CA GLN A 279 1.70 0.11 3.69
C GLN A 279 0.45 0.45 4.53
N ASN A 280 -0.01 1.70 4.42
CA ASN A 280 -1.13 2.23 5.19
C ASN A 280 -2.39 2.33 4.34
N TYR A 281 -3.53 1.93 4.91
CA TYR A 281 -4.82 1.91 4.24
C TYR A 281 -5.83 2.83 4.92
N LEU A 282 -6.59 3.56 4.11
CA LEU A 282 -7.68 4.41 4.58
C LEU A 282 -8.88 3.55 5.02
N GLY A 283 -9.46 3.82 6.18
CA GLY A 283 -10.64 3.12 6.69
C GLY A 283 -11.96 3.77 6.28
N TYR A 284 -12.79 4.12 7.26
CA TYR A 284 -14.21 4.48 7.06
C TYR A 284 -14.44 5.70 6.18
N HIS A 285 -13.47 6.62 6.10
CA HIS A 285 -13.54 7.79 5.23
C HIS A 285 -13.70 7.41 3.74
N ASN A 286 -13.34 6.19 3.33
CA ASN A 286 -13.69 5.67 2.00
C ASN A 286 -15.19 5.73 1.67
N GLY A 287 -16.08 5.70 2.66
CA GLY A 287 -17.54 5.67 2.46
C GLY A 287 -18.14 6.98 1.96
N VAL A 288 -17.41 8.09 2.08
CA VAL A 288 -17.87 9.42 1.61
C VAL A 288 -17.11 9.92 0.37
N LEU A 289 -16.15 9.13 -0.12
CA LEU A 289 -15.36 9.48 -1.29
C LEU A 289 -15.95 8.85 -2.57
N PRO A 290 -15.63 9.42 -3.75
CA PRO A 290 -15.86 8.72 -5.01
C PRO A 290 -15.32 7.29 -4.96
N ARG A 291 -15.89 6.39 -5.77
CA ARG A 291 -15.42 4.99 -5.86
C ARG A 291 -13.97 4.95 -6.37
N SER A 292 -13.24 3.85 -6.20
CA SER A 292 -11.88 3.72 -6.79
C SER A 292 -11.60 2.36 -7.44
N LEU A 293 -12.57 1.45 -7.41
CA LEU A 293 -12.47 0.12 -7.97
C LEU A 293 -13.49 -0.07 -9.09
N ASP A 294 -13.10 -0.88 -10.07
CA ASP A 294 -13.98 -1.32 -11.15
C ASP A 294 -15.04 -2.32 -10.69
N ALA A 295 -16.11 -2.44 -11.45
CA ALA A 295 -17.26 -3.28 -11.09
C ALA A 295 -16.89 -4.76 -10.87
N THR A 296 -15.96 -5.31 -11.64
CA THR A 296 -15.53 -6.72 -11.51
C THR A 296 -14.77 -6.93 -10.21
N THR A 297 -13.84 -6.03 -9.89
CA THR A 297 -13.11 -6.06 -8.61
C THR A 297 -14.06 -5.90 -7.42
N VAL A 298 -15.03 -4.99 -7.52
CA VAL A 298 -16.06 -4.80 -6.48
C VAL A 298 -16.92 -6.05 -6.32
N GLN A 299 -17.35 -6.69 -7.41
CA GLN A 299 -18.17 -7.90 -7.36
C GLN A 299 -17.44 -9.04 -6.62
N ALA A 300 -16.15 -9.24 -6.91
CA ALA A 300 -15.33 -10.22 -6.19
C ALA A 300 -15.24 -9.89 -4.70
N LYS A 301 -14.93 -8.64 -4.35
CA LYS A 301 -14.84 -8.16 -2.96
C LYS A 301 -16.15 -8.33 -2.20
N VAL A 302 -17.28 -7.96 -2.81
CA VAL A 302 -18.62 -8.16 -2.24
C VAL A 302 -18.95 -9.65 -2.10
N GLY A 303 -18.48 -10.50 -3.01
CA GLY A 303 -18.59 -11.96 -2.90
C GLY A 303 -17.95 -12.50 -1.62
N TYR A 304 -16.72 -12.08 -1.31
CA TYR A 304 -16.04 -12.48 -0.07
C TYR A 304 -16.73 -11.92 1.18
N LEU A 305 -17.23 -10.68 1.12
CA LEU A 305 -18.01 -10.08 2.21
C LEU A 305 -19.35 -10.79 2.45
N ARG A 306 -19.98 -11.37 1.41
CA ARG A 306 -21.17 -12.21 1.58
C ARG A 306 -20.86 -13.52 2.31
N THR A 307 -19.71 -14.12 2.03
CA THR A 307 -19.22 -15.30 2.75
C THR A 307 -18.92 -14.97 4.21
N TYR A 308 -18.13 -13.91 4.45
CA TYR A 308 -17.87 -13.41 5.80
C TYR A 308 -19.15 -13.07 6.56
N GLY A 309 -20.09 -12.41 5.90
CA GLY A 309 -21.36 -11.99 6.49
C GLY A 309 -22.39 -13.11 6.62
N TRP A 310 -22.05 -14.36 6.27
CA TRP A 310 -22.96 -15.51 6.31
C TRP A 310 -24.30 -15.25 5.61
N ALA A 311 -24.24 -14.61 4.44
CA ALA A 311 -25.43 -14.11 3.74
C ALA A 311 -26.41 -15.22 3.32
N ASP A 312 -25.91 -16.43 3.08
CA ASP A 312 -26.71 -17.59 2.68
C ASP A 312 -27.31 -18.38 3.86
N LYS A 313 -26.91 -18.05 5.10
CA LYS A 313 -27.38 -18.68 6.34
C LYS A 313 -27.14 -20.19 6.45
N GLN A 314 -26.31 -20.78 5.59
CA GLN A 314 -25.96 -22.20 5.65
C GLN A 314 -24.97 -22.45 6.79
N ASN A 315 -25.27 -23.40 7.70
CA ASN A 315 -24.37 -23.74 8.80
C ASN A 315 -23.21 -24.65 8.33
N HIS A 316 -22.31 -24.09 7.52
CA HIS A 316 -21.17 -24.81 6.96
C HIS A 316 -20.01 -24.98 7.96
N CYS A 317 -20.01 -24.23 9.07
CA CYS A 317 -18.96 -24.23 10.08
C CYS A 317 -19.32 -25.08 11.32
N GLY A 318 -20.57 -25.53 11.47
CA GLY A 318 -21.03 -26.33 12.60
C GLY A 318 -21.08 -25.59 13.95
N SER A 319 -20.84 -24.27 13.98
CA SER A 319 -20.76 -23.49 15.22
C SER A 319 -22.14 -22.98 15.68
N PRO A 320 -22.53 -23.19 16.95
CA PRO A 320 -23.76 -22.61 17.52
C PRO A 320 -23.82 -21.08 17.46
N ALA A 321 -22.67 -20.41 17.48
CA ALA A 321 -22.55 -18.96 17.35
C ALA A 321 -22.92 -18.45 15.93
N GLY A 322 -22.92 -19.34 14.94
CA GLY A 322 -23.10 -19.02 13.53
C GLY A 322 -21.78 -18.91 12.76
N CYS A 323 -21.90 -18.82 11.44
CA CYS A 323 -20.75 -18.89 10.52
C CYS A 323 -20.33 -17.53 9.93
N GLY A 324 -20.72 -16.42 10.56
CA GLY A 324 -20.36 -15.09 10.08
C GLY A 324 -21.13 -13.95 10.72
N ASP A 325 -20.79 -12.75 10.26
CA ASP A 325 -21.31 -11.49 10.76
C ASP A 325 -22.61 -11.08 10.05
N ARG A 326 -23.74 -11.28 10.72
CA ARG A 326 -25.04 -10.95 10.16
C ARG A 326 -25.23 -9.44 9.98
N LYS A 327 -24.45 -8.58 10.65
CA LYS A 327 -24.51 -7.13 10.41
C LYS A 327 -24.01 -6.77 9.02
N VAL A 328 -23.03 -7.53 8.50
CA VAL A 328 -22.51 -7.36 7.14
C VAL A 328 -23.34 -8.12 6.11
N GLY A 329 -23.79 -9.34 6.42
CA GLY A 329 -24.45 -10.25 5.46
C GLY A 329 -25.63 -9.68 4.68
N ASN A 330 -26.41 -8.78 5.28
CA ASN A 330 -27.58 -8.19 4.61
C ASN A 330 -27.23 -7.04 3.64
N LEU A 331 -26.16 -6.27 3.91
CA LEU A 331 -25.79 -5.09 3.14
C LEU A 331 -24.26 -4.98 2.98
N PRO A 332 -23.59 -5.97 2.37
CA PRO A 332 -22.12 -6.01 2.27
C PRO A 332 -21.52 -4.83 1.46
N SER A 333 -22.34 -4.09 0.71
CA SER A 333 -21.95 -2.89 -0.04
C SER A 333 -22.60 -1.59 0.48
N GLY A 334 -23.37 -1.64 1.58
CA GLY A 334 -24.25 -0.54 2.02
C GLY A 334 -23.56 0.78 2.34
N HIS A 335 -22.31 0.72 2.81
CA HIS A 335 -21.51 1.90 3.18
C HIS A 335 -20.48 2.32 2.11
N ILE A 336 -20.55 1.77 0.90
CA ILE A 336 -19.67 2.07 -0.25
C ILE A 336 -18.18 1.67 -0.01
N TRP A 337 -17.76 1.29 1.19
CA TRP A 337 -16.39 0.84 1.50
C TRP A 337 -15.88 -0.26 0.55
N ALA A 338 -16.75 -1.21 0.20
CA ALA A 338 -16.43 -2.28 -0.75
C ALA A 338 -16.10 -1.77 -2.17
N HIS A 339 -16.40 -0.51 -2.51
CA HIS A 339 -16.14 0.07 -3.83
C HIS A 339 -14.79 0.79 -3.95
N SER A 340 -13.97 0.74 -2.90
CA SER A 340 -12.71 1.50 -2.88
C SER A 340 -11.54 0.75 -2.26
N ILE A 341 -10.34 1.20 -2.62
CA ILE A 341 -9.07 0.95 -1.94
C ILE A 341 -8.24 2.24 -2.06
N ARG A 342 -7.68 2.71 -0.94
CA ARG A 342 -6.83 3.91 -0.91
C ARG A 342 -5.70 3.72 0.07
N TYR A 343 -4.50 4.10 -0.36
CA TYR A 343 -3.36 4.22 0.52
C TYR A 343 -3.34 5.62 1.11
N THR A 344 -2.75 5.76 2.29
CA THR A 344 -2.61 7.07 2.94
C THR A 344 -1.18 7.57 2.92
N ARG A 345 -0.25 6.77 2.35
CA ARG A 345 1.20 7.00 2.30
C ARG A 345 1.79 6.35 1.04
N ALA A 346 2.98 6.78 0.64
CA ALA A 346 3.74 6.24 -0.48
C ALA A 346 3.02 6.25 -1.85
N ASP A 347 2.15 7.23 -2.09
CA ASP A 347 1.35 7.35 -3.32
C ASP A 347 1.96 8.25 -4.40
N THR A 348 3.08 8.91 -4.10
CA THR A 348 3.81 9.77 -5.04
C THR A 348 4.71 8.95 -5.97
N THR A 349 4.86 9.40 -7.22
CA THR A 349 5.73 8.76 -8.23
C THR A 349 7.10 9.44 -8.35
N SER A 350 7.43 10.35 -7.44
CA SER A 350 8.61 11.24 -7.50
C SER A 350 9.82 10.72 -6.71
N TRP A 351 9.90 9.42 -6.44
CA TRP A 351 10.95 8.82 -5.60
C TRP A 351 12.12 8.20 -6.41
N LEU A 352 12.09 8.29 -7.74
CA LEU A 352 13.18 7.95 -8.65
C LEU A 352 13.60 9.22 -9.41
N VAL A 353 14.88 9.56 -9.39
CA VAL A 353 15.42 10.76 -10.06
C VAL A 353 16.75 10.48 -10.75
N GLU A 354 16.98 11.16 -11.88
CA GLU A 354 18.30 11.23 -12.52
C GLU A 354 19.11 12.36 -11.89
N GLY A 355 20.30 12.02 -11.39
CA GLY A 355 21.29 12.94 -10.86
C GLY A 355 22.29 13.40 -11.92
N THR A 356 23.47 13.85 -11.47
CA THR A 356 24.53 14.30 -12.36
C THR A 356 25.22 13.14 -13.07
N GLY A 357 25.44 13.26 -14.38
CA GLY A 357 26.13 12.25 -15.20
C GLY A 357 25.29 11.00 -15.49
N GLY A 358 23.96 11.10 -15.47
CA GLY A 358 23.06 9.98 -15.78
C GLY A 358 22.88 8.95 -14.66
N ARG A 359 23.42 9.22 -13.45
CA ARG A 359 23.27 8.36 -12.28
C ARG A 359 21.83 8.39 -11.79
N LEU A 360 21.18 7.23 -11.63
CA LEU A 360 19.83 7.16 -11.06
C LEU A 360 19.88 6.96 -9.55
N TRP A 361 18.92 7.58 -8.85
CA TRP A 361 18.72 7.48 -7.42
C TRP A 361 17.27 7.14 -7.12
N ALA A 362 17.06 6.02 -6.43
CA ALA A 362 15.75 5.55 -5.98
C ALA A 362 15.66 5.60 -4.46
N PHE A 363 14.52 5.99 -3.91
CA PHE A 363 14.30 6.13 -2.46
C PHE A 363 13.03 5.38 -2.02
N ALA A 364 13.08 4.73 -0.85
CA ALA A 364 11.92 4.17 -0.18
C ALA A 364 12.18 4.01 1.32
N ALA A 365 11.13 3.99 2.15
CA ALA A 365 11.28 3.69 3.56
C ALA A 365 11.41 2.17 3.78
N LEU A 366 12.48 1.75 4.45
CA LEU A 366 12.71 0.39 4.94
C LEU A 366 13.06 0.44 6.42
N ASP A 367 12.48 -0.45 7.23
CA ASP A 367 12.77 -0.57 8.67
C ASP A 367 12.53 0.73 9.47
N GLY A 368 11.59 1.56 9.02
CA GLY A 368 11.37 2.90 9.60
C GLY A 368 12.49 3.90 9.32
N ARG A 369 13.35 3.64 8.33
CA ARG A 369 14.45 4.49 7.87
C ARG A 369 14.32 4.74 6.38
N MET A 370 14.84 5.87 5.89
CA MET A 370 14.92 6.08 4.43
C MET A 370 16.07 5.24 3.86
N ALA A 371 15.77 4.40 2.87
CA ALA A 371 16.73 3.67 2.07
C ALA A 371 16.92 4.36 0.72
N HIS A 372 18.12 4.22 0.15
CA HIS A 372 18.33 4.56 -1.24
C HIS A 372 19.12 3.49 -2.00
N TRP A 373 18.88 3.44 -3.31
CA TRP A 373 19.66 2.67 -4.27
C TRP A 373 20.20 3.61 -5.34
N THR A 374 21.34 3.26 -5.92
CA THR A 374 21.95 4.05 -6.98
C THR A 374 22.38 3.21 -8.15
N ARG A 375 22.10 3.66 -9.38
CA ARG A 375 22.64 3.05 -10.60
C ARG A 375 23.77 3.90 -11.15
N ASN A 376 24.99 3.37 -11.13
CA ASN A 376 26.16 4.08 -11.67
C ASN A 376 26.23 3.87 -13.19
N GLY A 377 26.22 4.95 -13.97
CA GLY A 377 26.23 4.88 -15.44
C GLY A 377 24.83 4.82 -16.07
N THR A 378 24.81 4.80 -17.40
CA THR A 378 23.59 4.91 -18.22
C THR A 378 23.22 3.57 -18.86
N GLY A 379 21.93 3.41 -19.16
CA GLY A 379 21.42 2.24 -19.88
C GLY A 379 21.09 1.01 -19.02
N PRO A 380 20.53 -0.03 -19.65
CA PRO A 380 19.91 -1.17 -18.95
C PRO A 380 20.91 -2.08 -18.24
N ASN A 381 22.18 -2.07 -18.64
CA ASN A 381 23.23 -2.95 -18.10
C ASN A 381 24.02 -2.32 -16.94
N ALA A 382 23.73 -1.07 -16.59
CA ALA A 382 24.41 -0.37 -15.51
C ALA A 382 24.02 -0.98 -14.15
N SER A 383 25.02 -1.28 -13.31
CA SER A 383 24.81 -1.95 -12.02
C SER A 383 24.16 -1.01 -11.01
N TRP A 384 23.20 -1.53 -10.25
CA TRP A 384 22.70 -0.86 -9.06
C TRP A 384 23.47 -1.28 -7.81
N THR A 385 23.52 -0.38 -6.83
CA THR A 385 24.03 -0.61 -5.48
C THR A 385 22.99 -0.18 -4.45
N GLY A 386 22.99 -0.81 -3.28
CA GLY A 386 22.05 -0.55 -2.18
C GLY A 386 21.35 -1.83 -1.70
N PRO A 387 20.36 -1.72 -0.80
CA PRO A 387 19.91 -0.49 -0.16
C PRO A 387 20.96 0.07 0.80
N VAL A 388 21.16 1.39 0.79
CA VAL A 388 21.87 2.12 1.84
C VAL A 388 20.83 2.80 2.74
N LEU A 389 20.82 2.47 4.03
CA LEU A 389 19.92 3.08 5.00
C LEU A 389 20.51 4.40 5.53
N LEU A 390 19.82 5.50 5.28
CA LEU A 390 20.15 6.80 5.86
C LEU A 390 19.93 6.79 7.38
N PRO A 391 20.73 7.54 8.16
CA PRO A 391 20.60 7.58 9.63
C PRO A 391 19.24 8.13 10.06
N GLY A 392 18.84 7.86 11.31
CA GLY A 392 17.54 8.24 11.87
C GLY A 392 16.46 7.18 11.67
N THR A 393 15.41 7.24 12.49
CA THR A 393 14.26 6.32 12.54
C THR A 393 12.93 7.08 12.50
N GLY A 394 11.81 6.36 12.51
CA GLY A 394 10.46 6.93 12.51
C GLY A 394 10.01 7.43 11.14
N MET A 395 10.73 7.10 10.06
CA MET A 395 10.33 7.47 8.70
C MET A 395 9.07 6.71 8.31
N ASP A 396 8.04 7.44 7.90
CA ASP A 396 6.82 6.86 7.36
C ASP A 396 7.05 6.37 5.91
N PRO A 397 6.17 5.50 5.38
CA PRO A 397 6.24 5.09 3.98
C PRO A 397 6.14 6.26 2.99
N GLY A 398 6.99 6.22 1.97
CA GLY A 398 7.01 7.19 0.86
C GLY A 398 8.24 8.10 0.89
N ALA A 399 8.57 8.64 -0.28
CA ALA A 399 9.66 9.57 -0.47
C ALA A 399 9.33 10.51 -1.63
N SER A 400 9.83 11.74 -1.58
CA SER A 400 9.84 12.66 -2.72
C SER A 400 11.26 13.16 -2.93
N ALA A 401 11.78 13.00 -4.13
CA ALA A 401 13.12 13.42 -4.48
C ALA A 401 13.08 14.57 -5.49
N ALA A 402 14.02 15.49 -5.35
CA ALA A 402 14.19 16.62 -6.26
C ALA A 402 15.67 16.84 -6.55
N ARG A 403 15.99 17.19 -7.79
CA ARG A 403 17.33 17.62 -8.19
C ARG A 403 17.45 19.14 -8.05
N LEU A 404 18.50 19.59 -7.38
CA LEU A 404 18.85 21.00 -7.24
C LEU A 404 19.58 21.50 -8.51
N PRO A 405 19.56 22.81 -8.81
CA PRO A 405 20.27 23.38 -9.97
C PRO A 405 21.77 23.09 -9.99
N ASP A 406 22.41 22.95 -8.82
CA ASP A 406 23.82 22.59 -8.69
C ASP A 406 24.11 21.08 -8.90
N GLY A 407 23.08 20.29 -9.21
CA GLY A 407 23.19 18.86 -9.48
C GLY A 407 23.10 17.95 -8.25
N ARG A 408 23.00 18.50 -7.03
CA ARG A 408 22.72 17.73 -5.82
C ARG A 408 21.29 17.21 -5.82
N ILE A 409 21.05 16.13 -5.09
CA ILE A 409 19.71 15.59 -4.86
C ILE A 409 19.29 15.91 -3.43
N ALA A 410 18.03 16.32 -3.28
CA ALA A 410 17.33 16.41 -2.02
C ALA A 410 16.24 15.33 -1.95
N VAL A 411 16.15 14.64 -0.82
CA VAL A 411 15.10 13.66 -0.53
C VAL A 411 14.27 14.15 0.65
N PHE A 412 12.95 14.00 0.54
CA PHE A 412 11.96 14.40 1.51
C PHE A 412 11.11 13.21 1.90
N GLY A 413 10.61 13.23 3.12
CA GLY A 413 9.63 12.28 3.63
C GLY A 413 8.91 12.87 4.83
N THR A 414 8.12 12.04 5.49
CA THR A 414 7.57 12.37 6.81
C THR A 414 8.15 11.47 7.87
N ARG A 415 8.33 12.04 9.05
CA ARG A 415 8.78 11.34 10.25
C ARG A 415 7.70 11.42 11.30
N THR A 416 7.33 10.27 11.86
CA THR A 416 6.49 10.16 13.04
C THR A 416 7.36 9.94 14.27
N THR A 417 7.14 10.74 15.31
CA THR A 417 7.69 10.54 16.65
C THR A 417 6.54 10.12 17.55
N LEU A 418 6.65 8.98 18.22
CA LEU A 418 5.60 8.50 19.14
C LEU A 418 5.64 9.20 20.50
N GLY A 419 6.86 9.49 20.98
CA GLY A 419 7.12 10.10 22.28
C GLY A 419 6.78 9.20 23.48
N THR A 420 6.96 9.73 24.69
CA THR A 420 6.73 8.97 25.95
C THR A 420 5.29 9.06 26.43
N ARG A 421 4.64 10.20 26.16
CA ARG A 421 3.24 10.46 26.52
C ARG A 421 2.41 10.51 25.23
N ALA A 422 1.11 10.21 25.32
CA ALA A 422 0.24 10.17 24.13
C ALA A 422 0.22 11.49 23.35
N GLN A 423 0.31 12.63 24.03
CA GLN A 423 0.36 13.97 23.42
C GLN A 423 1.67 14.29 22.69
N ASP A 424 2.72 13.49 22.89
CA ASP A 424 4.01 13.68 22.25
C ASP A 424 4.02 13.08 20.83
N TYR A 425 2.97 12.33 20.45
CA TYR A 425 2.80 11.82 19.09
C TYR A 425 2.81 12.98 18.11
N ARG A 426 3.70 12.97 17.13
CA ARG A 426 3.82 14.05 16.16
C ARG A 426 4.32 13.53 14.83
N ARG A 427 3.75 14.06 13.75
CA ARG A 427 4.24 13.86 12.39
C ARG A 427 4.73 15.16 11.79
N GLU A 428 5.89 15.12 11.16
CA GLU A 428 6.52 16.28 10.52
C GLU A 428 7.14 15.93 9.17
N VAL A 429 7.38 16.96 8.35
CA VAL A 429 8.16 16.84 7.12
C VAL A 429 9.65 16.97 7.46
N VAL A 430 10.45 16.07 6.88
CA VAL A 430 11.90 16.06 7.02
C VAL A 430 12.56 15.94 5.65
N TYR A 431 13.79 16.43 5.55
CA TYR A 431 14.56 16.37 4.32
C TYR A 431 16.05 16.18 4.58
N ALA A 432 16.74 15.61 3.59
CA ALA A 432 18.19 15.48 3.55
C ALA A 432 18.68 15.86 2.14
N VAL A 433 19.82 16.54 2.07
CA VAL A 433 20.45 16.97 0.81
C VAL A 433 21.83 16.35 0.71
N GLN A 434 22.24 15.98 -0.50
CA GLN A 434 23.62 15.57 -0.74
C GLN A 434 24.62 16.68 -0.34
N SER A 435 25.82 16.32 0.11
CA SER A 435 26.88 17.29 0.40
C SER A 435 27.50 17.87 -0.88
N ALA A 436 27.56 17.08 -1.94
CA ALA A 436 27.98 17.45 -3.30
C ALA A 436 27.22 16.57 -4.31
N PRO A 437 27.16 16.94 -5.61
CA PRO A 437 26.53 16.10 -6.61
C PRO A 437 27.07 14.67 -6.56
N ASN A 438 26.18 13.68 -6.51
CA ASN A 438 26.51 12.25 -6.35
C ASN A 438 27.23 11.85 -5.04
N GLY A 439 27.36 12.78 -4.09
CA GLY A 439 27.96 12.55 -2.78
C GLY A 439 26.98 11.95 -1.75
N PRO A 440 27.43 11.77 -0.50
CA PRO A 440 26.59 11.28 0.58
C PRO A 440 25.51 12.29 0.98
N PHE A 441 24.44 11.79 1.59
CA PHE A 441 23.40 12.63 2.20
C PHE A 441 23.85 13.14 3.57
N GLY A 442 23.56 14.41 3.85
CA GLY A 442 23.73 15.00 5.18
C GLY A 442 22.71 14.49 6.20
N ALA A 443 22.79 15.05 7.42
CA ALA A 443 21.82 14.75 8.47
C ALA A 443 20.40 15.23 8.09
N TRP A 444 19.39 14.55 8.62
CA TRP A 444 18.00 14.96 8.46
C TRP A 444 17.72 16.31 9.12
N GLN A 445 17.11 17.19 8.35
CA GLN A 445 16.63 18.50 8.78
C GLN A 445 15.10 18.48 8.83
N SER A 446 14.53 19.19 9.80
CA SER A 446 13.07 19.36 9.89
C SER A 446 12.62 20.53 9.01
N ALA A 447 11.60 20.29 8.19
CA ALA A 447 10.78 21.34 7.57
C ALA A 447 9.52 21.65 8.43
N GLY A 448 9.35 20.93 9.54
CA GLY A 448 8.29 21.10 10.53
C GLY A 448 6.96 20.49 10.09
N THR A 449 5.90 20.90 10.78
CA THR A 449 4.51 20.51 10.48
C THR A 449 3.60 21.73 10.62
N PRO A 450 2.55 21.88 9.78
CA PRO A 450 1.54 22.91 9.96
C PRO A 450 0.62 22.64 11.16
N GLU A 451 0.64 21.44 11.73
CA GLU A 451 -0.18 21.06 12.89
C GLU A 451 0.42 21.59 14.20
N GLY A 452 -0.45 22.06 15.11
CA GLY A 452 -0.05 22.49 16.44
C GLY A 452 0.21 21.30 17.36
N THR A 453 -0.83 20.55 17.67
CA THR A 453 -0.77 19.32 18.47
C THR A 453 -1.48 18.15 17.79
N ASP A 454 -1.15 16.92 18.19
CA ASP A 454 -1.89 15.74 17.73
C ASP A 454 -3.37 15.78 18.10
N ALA A 455 -3.71 16.37 19.25
CA ALA A 455 -5.08 16.50 19.70
C ALA A 455 -5.92 17.39 18.76
N ASP A 456 -5.32 18.29 17.99
CA ASP A 456 -6.06 19.19 17.09
C ASP A 456 -6.53 18.48 15.82
N GLY A 457 -5.67 17.65 15.24
CA GLY A 457 -5.86 17.11 13.88
C GLY A 457 -5.35 15.68 13.67
N THR A 458 -4.96 14.97 14.74
CA THR A 458 -4.35 13.62 14.72
C THR A 458 -3.03 13.56 13.94
N SER A 459 -2.33 14.68 13.79
CA SER A 459 -1.11 14.80 12.96
C SER A 459 -1.33 14.41 11.49
N ALA A 460 -2.55 14.62 10.97
CA ALA A 460 -3.02 14.14 9.67
C ALA A 460 -2.57 15.01 8.47
N ILE A 461 -1.27 15.24 8.35
CA ILE A 461 -0.67 15.89 7.17
C ILE A 461 -0.54 14.91 6.00
N SER A 462 -0.34 15.37 4.76
CA SER A 462 -0.02 14.48 3.63
C SER A 462 1.47 14.13 3.54
N GLY A 463 1.85 13.31 2.56
CA GLY A 463 3.21 13.34 2.02
C GLY A 463 3.57 14.71 1.42
N PRO A 464 4.85 15.11 1.40
CA PRO A 464 5.26 16.40 0.86
C PRO A 464 5.35 16.39 -0.67
N ALA A 465 4.80 17.40 -1.32
CA ALA A 465 5.20 17.78 -2.67
C ALA A 465 6.24 18.90 -2.59
N VAL A 466 7.23 18.87 -3.48
CA VAL A 466 8.36 19.81 -3.42
C VAL A 466 8.57 20.47 -4.76
N ALA A 467 8.77 21.79 -4.73
CA ALA A 467 9.25 22.57 -5.87
C ALA A 467 10.63 23.16 -5.55
N VAL A 468 11.49 23.19 -6.57
CA VAL A 468 12.80 23.83 -6.51
C VAL A 468 12.80 24.99 -7.49
N ASP A 469 13.12 26.19 -7.02
CA ASP A 469 13.26 27.35 -7.90
C ASP A 469 14.64 27.40 -8.56
N ARG A 470 14.84 28.36 -9.48
CA ARG A 470 16.10 28.51 -10.22
C ARG A 470 17.31 28.84 -9.34
N THR A 471 17.06 29.38 -8.14
CA THR A 471 18.11 29.68 -7.15
C THR A 471 18.44 28.47 -6.28
N GLY A 472 17.73 27.35 -6.45
CA GLY A 472 17.87 26.14 -5.65
C GLY A 472 17.07 26.15 -4.36
N ARG A 473 16.20 27.15 -4.16
CA ARG A 473 15.39 27.26 -2.96
C ARG A 473 14.23 26.28 -3.00
N LEU A 474 14.03 25.61 -1.87
CA LEU A 474 13.01 24.59 -1.71
C LEU A 474 11.69 25.22 -1.23
N THR A 475 10.56 24.83 -1.84
CA THR A 475 9.22 25.05 -1.29
C THR A 475 8.53 23.71 -1.10
N VAL A 476 8.03 23.49 0.12
CA VAL A 476 7.32 22.27 0.51
C VAL A 476 5.83 22.56 0.58
N TYR A 477 5.03 21.66 0.02
CA TYR A 477 3.58 21.70 0.03
C TYR A 477 3.02 20.45 0.70
N VAL A 478 2.05 20.64 1.60
CA VAL A 478 1.31 19.54 2.24
C VAL A 478 -0.17 19.89 2.33
N ARG A 479 -1.02 18.86 2.30
CA ARG A 479 -2.38 18.95 2.85
C ARG A 479 -2.28 18.87 4.37
N ASP A 480 -2.97 19.77 5.07
CA ASP A 480 -3.09 19.74 6.53
C ASP A 480 -4.28 18.89 7.03
N ALA A 481 -4.42 18.76 8.35
CA ALA A 481 -5.53 17.99 8.94
C ALA A 481 -6.91 18.62 8.66
N LYS A 482 -6.96 19.92 8.37
CA LYS A 482 -8.16 20.63 7.92
C LYS A 482 -8.43 20.47 6.42
N ARG A 483 -7.65 19.63 5.72
CA ARG A 483 -7.78 19.32 4.29
C ARG A 483 -7.65 20.56 3.40
N SER A 484 -6.74 21.46 3.76
CA SER A 484 -6.33 22.65 3.00
C SER A 484 -4.86 22.57 2.61
N LEU A 485 -4.45 23.32 1.57
CA LEU A 485 -3.06 23.36 1.14
C LEU A 485 -2.25 24.30 2.03
N ARG A 486 -1.14 23.80 2.55
CA ARG A 486 -0.12 24.56 3.27
C ARG A 486 1.17 24.56 2.47
N ALA A 487 1.90 25.67 2.57
CA ALA A 487 3.24 25.77 2.00
C ALA A 487 4.20 26.44 2.96
N ARG A 488 5.47 26.10 2.82
CA ARG A 488 6.57 26.76 3.52
C ARG A 488 7.81 26.75 2.61
N THR A 489 8.50 27.87 2.55
CA THR A 489 9.64 28.07 1.65
C THR A 489 10.92 28.26 2.46
N GLN A 490 12.01 27.73 1.92
CA GLN A 490 13.35 27.88 2.48
C GLN A 490 13.79 29.36 2.40
N LEU A 491 14.35 29.86 3.48
CA LEU A 491 14.95 31.19 3.56
C LEU A 491 16.38 31.14 2.99
N PRO A 492 16.96 32.28 2.59
CA PRO A 492 18.37 32.34 2.16
C PRO A 492 19.36 31.79 3.19
N SER A 493 19.01 31.80 4.48
CA SER A 493 19.79 31.20 5.57
C SER A 493 19.79 29.67 5.60
N GLY A 494 19.03 29.01 4.71
CA GLY A 494 18.89 27.55 4.63
C GLY A 494 17.79 26.96 5.53
N GLY A 495 17.33 27.68 6.55
CA GLY A 495 16.16 27.30 7.36
C GLY A 495 14.84 27.52 6.62
N PHE A 496 13.73 26.97 7.10
CA PHE A 496 12.40 27.23 6.52
C PHE A 496 11.67 28.36 7.24
N GLY A 497 10.96 29.22 6.49
CA GLY A 497 10.07 30.27 7.03
C GLY A 497 8.82 29.71 7.73
N PRO A 498 7.76 30.49 8.01
CA PRO A 498 6.52 29.99 8.61
C PRO A 498 5.63 29.21 7.62
N TRP A 499 4.66 28.45 8.12
CA TRP A 499 3.70 27.71 7.29
C TRP A 499 2.59 28.69 6.89
N HIS A 500 2.35 28.81 5.59
CA HIS A 500 1.31 29.68 5.03
C HIS A 500 0.12 28.84 4.55
N GLN A 501 -1.10 29.36 4.77
CA GLN A 501 -2.31 28.81 4.17
C GLN A 501 -2.41 29.27 2.73
N LEU A 502 -2.49 28.32 1.79
CA LEU A 502 -2.77 28.62 0.38
C LEU A 502 -4.25 28.39 0.02
N GLY A 503 -5.07 28.05 1.02
CA GLY A 503 -6.50 27.81 0.86
C GLY A 503 -6.78 26.42 0.27
N GLY A 504 -7.90 26.33 -0.45
CA GLY A 504 -8.51 25.05 -0.81
C GLY A 504 -9.32 24.48 0.35
N GLY A 505 -10.09 23.44 0.05
CA GLY A 505 -10.87 22.71 1.04
C GLY A 505 -11.23 21.33 0.51
N ASP A 506 -11.41 20.39 1.42
CA ASP A 506 -11.72 18.99 1.10
C ASP A 506 -10.64 18.30 0.24
N LEU A 507 -9.37 18.66 0.43
CA LEU A 507 -8.26 17.93 -0.19
C LEU A 507 -8.22 16.48 0.34
N GLN A 508 -8.03 15.50 -0.55
CA GLN A 508 -8.09 14.07 -0.22
C GLN A 508 -6.77 13.32 -0.42
N SER A 509 -5.96 13.73 -1.40
CA SER A 509 -4.68 13.09 -1.71
C SER A 509 -3.49 13.88 -1.18
N ASP A 510 -2.29 13.29 -1.32
CA ASP A 510 -1.06 14.06 -1.37
C ASP A 510 -1.15 15.11 -2.50
N PRO A 511 -0.62 16.34 -2.30
CA PRO A 511 -0.44 17.27 -3.40
C PRO A 511 0.62 16.74 -4.36
N VAL A 512 0.62 17.25 -5.59
CA VAL A 512 1.72 17.09 -6.55
C VAL A 512 2.19 18.45 -7.03
N ALA A 513 3.49 18.61 -7.19
CA ALA A 513 4.11 19.84 -7.68
C ALA A 513 5.03 19.53 -8.85
N ALA A 514 4.97 20.38 -9.88
CA ALA A 514 5.85 20.29 -11.04
C ALA A 514 6.09 21.68 -11.63
N THR A 515 7.21 21.82 -12.35
CA THR A 515 7.59 23.07 -13.00
C THR A 515 7.53 22.89 -14.52
N ASP A 516 6.85 23.81 -15.22
CA ASP A 516 6.72 23.77 -16.67
C ASP A 516 7.98 24.29 -17.40
N ALA A 517 8.01 24.22 -18.74
CA ALA A 517 9.17 24.67 -19.52
C ALA A 517 9.44 26.18 -19.43
N ALA A 518 8.47 27.01 -19.01
CA ALA A 518 8.68 28.42 -18.70
C ALA A 518 9.29 28.63 -17.30
N GLY A 519 9.45 27.57 -16.50
CA GLY A 519 9.93 27.63 -15.12
C GLY A 519 8.86 28.06 -14.12
N ARG A 520 7.57 27.95 -14.46
CA ARG A 520 6.48 28.25 -13.54
C ARG A 520 6.11 26.99 -12.77
N THR A 521 6.06 27.10 -11.45
CA THR A 521 5.58 26.01 -10.58
C THR A 521 4.06 25.95 -10.60
N HIS A 522 3.55 24.73 -10.70
CA HIS A 522 2.16 24.38 -10.52
C HIS A 522 2.03 23.37 -9.39
N VAL A 523 0.98 23.49 -8.60
CA VAL A 523 0.62 22.56 -7.53
C VAL A 523 -0.81 22.11 -7.73
N PHE A 524 -1.06 20.81 -7.55
CA PHE A 524 -2.38 20.22 -7.72
C PHE A 524 -2.73 19.35 -6.53
N ALA A 525 -4.00 19.34 -6.15
CA ALA A 525 -4.52 18.43 -5.14
C ALA A 525 -5.95 18.04 -5.47
N SER A 526 -6.28 16.78 -5.17
CA SER A 526 -7.58 16.22 -5.49
C SER A 526 -8.61 16.48 -4.38
N THR A 527 -9.88 16.65 -4.75
CA THR A 527 -11.03 16.78 -3.83
C THR A 527 -12.10 15.77 -4.18
N GLY A 528 -13.15 15.65 -3.34
CA GLY A 528 -14.32 14.84 -3.69
C GLY A 528 -15.09 15.30 -4.95
N ARG A 529 -14.78 16.47 -5.52
CA ARG A 529 -15.54 17.08 -6.63
C ARG A 529 -14.73 17.39 -7.88
N THR A 530 -13.48 17.80 -7.74
CA THR A 530 -12.58 18.17 -8.85
C THR A 530 -11.12 18.16 -8.39
N VAL A 531 -10.19 18.44 -9.30
CA VAL A 531 -8.81 18.77 -8.95
C VAL A 531 -8.68 20.28 -8.77
N LEU A 532 -8.08 20.71 -7.67
CA LEU A 532 -7.70 22.11 -7.47
C LEU A 532 -6.28 22.35 -7.98
N ALA A 533 -6.05 23.51 -8.58
CA ALA A 533 -4.75 23.95 -9.07
C ALA A 533 -4.33 25.25 -8.40
N TRP A 534 -3.02 25.37 -8.16
CA TRP A 534 -2.36 26.61 -7.84
C TRP A 534 -1.21 26.81 -8.83
N THR A 535 -1.14 27.98 -9.46
CA THR A 535 -0.23 28.23 -10.58
C THR A 535 0.48 29.56 -10.41
N ARG A 536 1.76 29.64 -10.81
CA ARG A 536 2.43 30.93 -10.95
C ARG A 536 2.21 31.52 -12.33
N ALA A 537 1.96 32.83 -12.41
CA ALA A 537 1.82 33.53 -13.69
C ALA A 537 3.18 33.66 -14.41
N THR A 538 4.22 34.00 -13.64
CA THR A 538 5.63 34.01 -14.05
C THR A 538 6.43 33.20 -13.03
N PRO A 539 7.66 32.77 -13.35
CA PRO A 539 8.45 31.94 -12.43
C PRO A 539 8.64 32.54 -11.04
N ASP A 540 8.81 33.86 -10.96
CA ASP A 540 9.08 34.59 -9.71
C ASP A 540 7.81 35.15 -9.06
N ALA A 541 6.65 35.03 -9.72
CA ALA A 541 5.37 35.45 -9.15
C ALA A 541 4.93 34.55 -7.98
N PRO A 542 4.15 35.09 -7.02
CA PRO A 542 3.46 34.27 -6.02
C PRO A 542 2.58 33.20 -6.66
N LEU A 543 2.44 32.08 -5.97
CA LEU A 543 1.52 31.02 -6.37
C LEU A 543 0.08 31.50 -6.16
N GLN A 544 -0.74 31.48 -7.21
CA GLN A 544 -2.16 31.89 -7.15
C GLN A 544 -3.08 30.68 -7.17
N GLY A 545 -4.23 30.78 -6.49
CA GLY A 545 -5.24 29.72 -6.37
C GLY A 545 -5.94 29.77 -5.01
N PRO A 546 -6.79 28.79 -4.67
CA PRO A 546 -7.11 27.59 -5.46
C PRO A 546 -7.99 27.90 -6.68
N PHE A 547 -7.69 27.28 -7.81
CA PHE A 547 -8.56 27.27 -8.99
C PHE A 547 -9.20 25.90 -9.19
N ALA A 548 -10.52 25.85 -9.35
CA ALA A 548 -11.19 24.63 -9.78
C ALA A 548 -10.86 24.35 -11.25
N THR A 549 -10.24 23.21 -11.53
CA THR A 549 -9.85 22.84 -12.91
C THR A 549 -11.03 22.37 -13.75
N GLY A 550 -12.14 21.98 -13.11
CA GLY A 550 -13.25 21.33 -13.80
C GLY A 550 -12.95 19.88 -14.22
N LEU A 551 -11.78 19.35 -13.88
CA LEU A 551 -11.48 17.94 -14.07
C LEU A 551 -12.46 17.08 -13.26
N PRO A 552 -12.83 15.88 -13.74
CA PRO A 552 -13.69 14.97 -13.01
C PRO A 552 -13.18 14.69 -11.60
N ALA A 553 -14.10 14.49 -10.67
CA ALA A 553 -13.77 14.07 -9.31
C ALA A 553 -12.87 12.83 -9.35
N THR A 554 -11.72 12.94 -8.72
CA THR A 554 -10.79 11.86 -8.48
C THR A 554 -10.29 12.02 -7.06
N THR A 555 -10.22 10.94 -6.31
CA THR A 555 -9.62 10.91 -4.97
C THR A 555 -8.63 9.74 -4.87
N VAL A 556 -8.10 9.34 -6.04
CA VAL A 556 -6.95 8.47 -6.19
C VAL A 556 -5.70 9.33 -6.45
N PRO A 557 -4.48 8.78 -6.33
CA PRO A 557 -3.25 9.56 -6.51
C PRO A 557 -3.18 10.26 -7.87
N LEU A 558 -2.66 11.50 -7.85
CA LEU A 558 -2.32 12.26 -9.04
C LEU A 558 -0.84 12.06 -9.34
N SER A 559 -0.48 12.09 -10.62
CA SER A 559 0.90 12.24 -11.08
C SER A 559 0.99 13.43 -11.99
N ALA A 560 2.08 14.19 -11.89
CA ALA A 560 2.31 15.42 -12.64
C ALA A 560 3.62 15.30 -13.43
N ALA A 561 3.55 15.54 -14.74
CA ALA A 561 4.72 15.59 -15.61
C ALA A 561 4.74 16.90 -16.41
N PRO A 562 5.89 17.56 -16.56
CA PRO A 562 6.02 18.71 -17.46
C PRO A 562 5.67 18.34 -18.90
N ASP A 563 4.89 19.19 -19.58
CA ASP A 563 4.52 19.03 -20.99
C ASP A 563 4.43 20.41 -21.64
N GLY A 564 5.51 20.81 -22.31
CA GLY A 564 5.67 22.14 -22.88
C GLY A 564 5.44 23.25 -21.84
N GLN A 565 4.53 24.17 -22.15
CA GLN A 565 4.17 25.32 -21.30
C GLN A 565 3.15 24.98 -20.20
N GLY A 566 2.96 23.70 -19.87
CA GLY A 566 2.05 23.27 -18.82
C GLY A 566 2.50 22.00 -18.13
N ILE A 567 1.62 21.48 -17.28
CA ILE A 567 1.79 20.22 -16.57
C ILE A 567 0.68 19.28 -17.00
N ARG A 568 1.06 18.10 -17.49
CA ARG A 568 0.14 17.01 -17.75
C ARG A 568 -0.11 16.23 -16.45
N LEU A 569 -1.37 16.16 -16.07
CA LEU A 569 -1.83 15.33 -14.97
C LEU A 569 -2.23 13.96 -15.48
N TYR A 570 -1.87 12.92 -14.72
CA TYR A 570 -2.31 11.54 -14.92
C TYR A 570 -3.02 11.05 -13.66
N PHE A 571 -4.15 10.38 -13.84
CA PHE A 571 -4.96 9.86 -12.74
C PHE A 571 -5.85 8.74 -13.23
N ARG A 572 -6.26 7.82 -12.34
CA ARG A 572 -7.23 6.79 -12.72
C ARG A 572 -8.65 7.31 -12.64
N ARG A 573 -9.49 6.80 -13.54
CA ARG A 573 -10.93 6.92 -13.44
C ARG A 573 -11.43 6.05 -12.28
N PRO A 574 -12.09 6.64 -11.26
CA PRO A 574 -12.71 5.97 -10.11
C PRO A 574 -13.42 4.62 -10.28
N ASP A 575 -14.08 4.38 -11.41
CA ASP A 575 -15.04 3.28 -11.62
C ASP A 575 -14.57 2.22 -12.64
N SER A 576 -13.45 2.46 -13.33
CA SER A 576 -12.96 1.57 -14.39
C SER A 576 -11.46 1.32 -14.32
N GLY A 577 -10.73 2.13 -13.53
CA GLY A 577 -9.28 2.09 -13.48
C GLY A 577 -8.58 2.66 -14.70
N VAL A 578 -9.30 3.07 -15.76
CA VAL A 578 -8.69 3.66 -16.97
C VAL A 578 -7.84 4.87 -16.61
N VAL A 579 -6.65 4.98 -17.19
CA VAL A 579 -5.80 6.15 -16.97
C VAL A 579 -6.31 7.31 -17.81
N ARG A 580 -6.54 8.43 -17.14
CA ARG A 580 -6.93 9.70 -17.73
C ARG A 580 -5.78 10.67 -17.68
N SER A 581 -5.70 11.55 -18.69
CA SER A 581 -4.78 12.68 -18.66
C SER A 581 -5.43 13.98 -19.11
N ALA A 582 -4.90 15.09 -18.61
CA ALA A 582 -5.24 16.43 -19.07
C ALA A 582 -4.04 17.37 -18.90
N LEU A 583 -3.84 18.26 -19.85
CA LEU A 583 -2.83 19.30 -19.79
C LEU A 583 -3.40 20.53 -19.07
N VAL A 584 -2.69 21.01 -18.06
CA VAL A 584 -3.01 22.26 -17.37
C VAL A 584 -1.92 23.29 -17.63
N THR A 585 -2.28 24.43 -18.21
CA THR A 585 -1.36 25.55 -18.47
C THR A 585 -1.75 26.76 -17.62
N ALA A 586 -0.77 27.55 -17.21
CA ALA A 586 -1.05 28.80 -16.52
C ALA A 586 -1.67 29.79 -17.51
N GLY A 587 -2.72 30.50 -17.08
CA GLY A 587 -3.41 31.51 -17.87
C GLY A 587 -3.69 32.78 -17.07
N PRO A 588 -4.12 33.88 -17.73
CA PRO A 588 -4.49 35.11 -17.04
C PRO A 588 -5.66 34.87 -16.08
N GLY A 589 -5.43 35.06 -14.78
CA GLY A 589 -6.44 34.94 -13.73
C GLY A 589 -6.91 33.52 -13.38
N LYS A 590 -6.78 32.52 -14.28
CA LYS A 590 -7.06 31.10 -14.02
C LYS A 590 -6.27 30.19 -14.97
N PRO A 591 -5.99 28.92 -14.59
CA PRO A 591 -5.40 27.95 -15.49
C PRO A 591 -6.34 27.56 -16.63
N GLN A 592 -5.76 27.20 -17.77
CA GLN A 592 -6.47 26.56 -18.88
C GLN A 592 -6.28 25.05 -18.78
N VAL A 593 -7.34 24.29 -19.06
CA VAL A 593 -7.36 22.83 -18.90
C VAL A 593 -7.82 22.22 -20.23
N SER A 594 -7.03 21.31 -20.78
CA SER A 594 -7.39 20.59 -22.00
C SER A 594 -8.57 19.64 -21.76
N ALA A 595 -9.15 19.14 -22.86
CA ALA A 595 -10.03 17.97 -22.77
C ALA A 595 -9.32 16.79 -22.09
N VAL A 596 -10.09 16.00 -21.34
CA VAL A 596 -9.60 14.76 -20.74
C VAL A 596 -9.44 13.70 -21.83
N THR A 597 -8.27 13.09 -21.88
CA THR A 597 -8.00 11.92 -22.73
C THR A 597 -7.88 10.66 -21.88
N GLU A 598 -8.13 9.50 -22.47
CA GLU A 598 -7.96 8.19 -21.84
C GLU A 598 -6.83 7.43 -22.55
N SER A 599 -5.98 6.74 -21.79
CA SER A 599 -4.82 5.99 -22.29
C SER A 599 -4.76 4.60 -21.66
N GLY A 600 -4.34 3.62 -22.46
CA GLY A 600 -4.18 2.22 -22.04
C GLY A 600 -5.50 1.45 -21.88
N GLY A 601 -5.39 0.16 -21.58
CA GLY A 601 -6.54 -0.71 -21.32
C GLY A 601 -7.27 -0.38 -20.02
N ARG A 602 -8.51 -0.87 -19.89
CA ARG A 602 -9.30 -0.82 -18.65
C ARG A 602 -8.63 -1.62 -17.55
N ALA A 603 -8.98 -1.28 -16.30
CA ALA A 603 -8.65 -1.99 -15.07
C ALA A 603 -7.33 -1.60 -14.39
N GLY A 604 -7.32 -1.72 -13.06
CA GLY A 604 -6.23 -1.30 -12.17
C GLY A 604 -6.61 -0.18 -11.21
N TYR A 605 -5.78 0.03 -10.21
CA TYR A 605 -6.02 0.96 -9.10
C TYR A 605 -4.72 1.60 -8.59
N GLY A 606 -4.82 2.58 -7.71
CA GLY A 606 -3.66 3.31 -7.18
C GLY A 606 -2.97 4.22 -8.20
N ALA A 607 -1.76 4.68 -7.83
CA ALA A 607 -0.97 5.63 -8.60
C ALA A 607 -0.51 5.10 -9.97
N VAL A 608 -0.21 6.04 -10.87
CA VAL A 608 0.29 5.78 -12.22
C VAL A 608 1.51 6.64 -12.47
N SER A 609 2.66 6.04 -12.72
CA SER A 609 3.86 6.75 -13.14
C SER A 609 3.81 7.04 -14.64
N ALA A 610 4.20 8.24 -15.03
CA ALA A 610 4.38 8.65 -16.42
C ALA A 610 5.80 9.16 -16.62
N ALA A 611 6.54 8.52 -17.52
CA ALA A 611 7.92 8.88 -17.83
C ALA A 611 8.14 8.79 -19.34
N GLY A 612 8.43 9.92 -19.97
CA GLY A 612 8.47 10.02 -21.43
C GLY A 612 7.15 9.56 -22.04
N ARG A 613 7.19 8.46 -22.79
CA ARG A 613 6.03 7.88 -23.47
C ARG A 613 5.51 6.60 -22.81
N LEU A 614 6.03 6.25 -21.64
CA LEU A 614 5.65 5.05 -20.90
C LEU A 614 4.78 5.40 -19.70
N LEU A 615 3.67 4.68 -19.57
CA LEU A 615 2.85 4.62 -18.36
C LEU A 615 3.13 3.32 -17.63
N SER A 616 3.23 3.39 -16.31
CA SER A 616 3.37 2.22 -15.44
C SER A 616 2.46 2.36 -14.22
N GLY A 617 1.78 1.28 -13.84
CA GLY A 617 0.78 1.32 -12.78
C GLY A 617 0.33 -0.06 -12.35
N ARG A 618 -0.46 -0.13 -11.28
CA ARG A 618 -1.04 -1.40 -10.81
C ARG A 618 -2.14 -1.89 -11.74
N SER A 619 -2.11 -3.16 -12.11
CA SER A 619 -3.22 -3.83 -12.78
C SER A 619 -4.36 -4.12 -11.80
N ASP A 620 -5.49 -4.60 -12.33
CA ASP A 620 -6.61 -5.15 -11.54
C ASP A 620 -6.19 -6.37 -10.71
N LYS A 621 -5.20 -7.12 -11.19
CA LYS A 621 -4.56 -8.24 -10.48
C LYS A 621 -3.60 -7.79 -9.38
N GLY A 622 -3.44 -6.49 -9.15
CA GLY A 622 -2.53 -5.95 -8.14
C GLY A 622 -1.07 -5.93 -8.57
N THR A 623 -0.75 -6.42 -9.77
CA THR A 623 0.61 -6.56 -10.28
C THR A 623 1.07 -5.31 -11.01
N ILE A 624 2.39 -5.13 -11.19
CA ILE A 624 2.90 -4.03 -12.00
C ILE A 624 2.63 -4.28 -13.49
N ALA A 625 2.18 -3.23 -14.18
CA ALA A 625 1.89 -3.26 -15.59
C ALA A 625 2.33 -1.95 -16.27
N SER A 626 2.70 -2.03 -17.55
CA SER A 626 3.15 -0.88 -18.33
C SER A 626 2.51 -0.83 -19.73
N THR A 627 2.35 0.37 -20.28
CA THR A 627 1.87 0.60 -21.65
C THR A 627 2.43 1.90 -22.24
N GLY A 628 2.50 2.02 -23.55
CA GLY A 628 2.89 3.26 -24.23
C GLY A 628 1.71 4.23 -24.37
N LEU A 629 1.95 5.54 -24.26
CA LEU A 629 0.89 6.58 -24.33
C LEU A 629 0.06 6.56 -25.62
N ASP A 630 0.68 6.23 -26.75
CA ASP A 630 0.03 6.24 -28.07
C ASP A 630 -0.35 4.82 -28.54
N SER A 631 -0.23 3.83 -27.66
CA SER A 631 -0.57 2.45 -28.00
C SER A 631 -2.00 2.14 -27.57
N PRO A 632 -2.89 1.71 -28.48
CA PRO A 632 -4.16 1.11 -28.10
C PRO A 632 -3.98 -0.30 -27.48
N ALA A 633 -2.75 -0.77 -27.30
CA ALA A 633 -2.46 -2.11 -26.79
C ALA A 633 -2.84 -2.29 -25.31
N ALA A 634 -3.16 -3.55 -24.97
CA ALA A 634 -3.33 -4.00 -23.61
C ALA A 634 -2.04 -3.78 -22.80
N TRP A 635 -2.19 -3.53 -21.51
CA TRP A 635 -1.07 -3.39 -20.57
C TRP A 635 -0.20 -4.66 -20.58
N SER A 636 1.13 -4.50 -20.72
CA SER A 636 2.09 -5.57 -20.49
C SER A 636 2.24 -5.76 -18.98
N GLN A 637 1.83 -6.92 -18.46
CA GLN A 637 1.81 -7.21 -17.03
C GLN A 637 2.99 -8.08 -16.63
N SER A 638 3.65 -7.72 -15.52
CA SER A 638 4.48 -8.64 -14.75
C SER A 638 3.60 -9.38 -13.73
N PRO A 639 3.99 -10.58 -13.26
CA PRO A 639 3.27 -11.25 -12.18
C PRO A 639 3.59 -10.66 -10.79
N MET A 640 4.50 -9.68 -10.70
CA MET A 640 4.97 -9.15 -9.42
C MET A 640 3.98 -8.18 -8.77
N LEU A 641 3.65 -8.45 -7.50
CA LEU A 641 2.99 -7.51 -6.59
C LEU A 641 4.03 -6.57 -5.96
N TYR A 642 3.61 -5.34 -5.66
CA TYR A 642 4.48 -4.30 -5.11
C TYR A 642 3.76 -3.44 -4.07
N ALA A 643 4.50 -2.67 -3.28
CA ALA A 643 3.98 -1.71 -2.30
C ALA A 643 4.14 -0.26 -2.80
N GLY A 644 3.23 0.63 -2.39
CA GLY A 644 3.24 2.04 -2.78
C GLY A 644 2.99 2.28 -4.28
N ALA A 645 3.51 3.40 -4.77
CA ALA A 645 3.43 3.85 -6.16
C ALA A 645 4.67 3.45 -6.98
N PRO A 646 4.53 3.16 -8.29
CA PRO A 646 5.67 3.06 -9.19
C PRO A 646 6.31 4.45 -9.40
N ALA A 647 7.59 4.47 -9.78
CA ALA A 647 8.26 5.68 -10.25
C ALA A 647 9.01 5.42 -11.55
N GLY A 648 9.12 6.44 -12.39
CA GLY A 648 9.76 6.34 -13.69
C GLY A 648 10.50 7.62 -14.04
N VAL A 649 11.60 7.47 -14.76
CA VAL A 649 12.42 8.57 -15.27
C VAL A 649 12.68 8.32 -16.76
N LEU A 650 12.41 9.35 -17.58
CA LEU A 650 12.98 9.44 -18.91
C LEU A 650 14.41 9.93 -18.74
N GLU A 651 15.37 9.06 -19.01
CA GLU A 651 16.78 9.37 -18.87
C GLU A 651 17.22 10.37 -19.95
N SER A 652 18.22 11.20 -19.64
CA SER A 652 18.82 12.14 -20.59
C SER A 652 19.37 11.47 -21.86
N THR A 653 19.69 10.18 -21.80
CA THR A 653 20.15 9.37 -22.93
C THR A 653 19.02 8.79 -23.79
N GLY A 654 17.75 9.00 -23.41
CA GLY A 654 16.56 8.54 -24.13
C GLY A 654 15.79 7.34 -23.54
N PRO A 655 16.39 6.30 -22.93
CA PRO A 655 15.60 5.19 -22.39
C PRO A 655 14.77 5.63 -21.18
N THR A 656 13.70 4.89 -20.91
CA THR A 656 12.87 5.09 -19.72
C THR A 656 13.13 3.97 -18.72
N THR A 657 13.58 4.33 -17.52
CA THR A 657 13.70 3.38 -16.41
C THR A 657 12.53 3.55 -15.47
N THR A 658 11.86 2.44 -15.16
CA THR A 658 10.79 2.37 -14.16
C THR A 658 11.22 1.50 -13.00
N ALA A 659 10.83 1.88 -11.79
CA ALA A 659 11.09 1.16 -10.56
C ALA A 659 9.82 0.95 -9.73
N VAL A 660 9.80 -0.14 -8.97
CA VAL A 660 8.82 -0.42 -7.90
C VAL A 660 9.52 -1.05 -6.70
N LEU A 661 8.93 -0.90 -5.51
CA LEU A 661 9.33 -1.66 -4.32
C LEU A 661 8.46 -2.92 -4.22
N GLY A 662 9.05 -4.10 -4.44
CA GLY A 662 8.34 -5.38 -4.38
C GLY A 662 7.84 -5.70 -2.98
N LEU A 663 6.89 -6.63 -2.86
CA LEU A 663 6.45 -7.12 -1.53
C LEU A 663 7.57 -7.85 -0.76
N ASP A 664 8.69 -8.16 -1.42
CA ASP A 664 9.94 -8.66 -0.84
C ASP A 664 10.83 -7.57 -0.22
N ALA A 665 10.36 -6.32 -0.16
CA ALA A 665 11.12 -5.15 0.30
C ALA A 665 12.39 -4.87 -0.53
N ARG A 666 12.43 -5.30 -1.79
CA ARG A 666 13.54 -5.04 -2.71
C ARG A 666 13.11 -4.08 -3.82
N LEU A 667 14.09 -3.35 -4.36
CA LEU A 667 13.90 -2.52 -5.55
C LEU A 667 13.89 -3.39 -6.79
N HIS A 668 12.83 -3.30 -7.59
CA HIS A 668 12.71 -3.95 -8.89
C HIS A 668 12.62 -2.91 -9.99
N ILE A 669 13.31 -3.16 -11.10
CA ILE A 669 13.46 -2.20 -12.19
C ILE A 669 13.20 -2.85 -13.55
N THR A 670 12.83 -2.00 -14.51
CA THR A 670 12.87 -2.31 -15.93
C THR A 670 13.27 -1.07 -16.71
N THR A 671 14.00 -1.25 -17.81
CA THR A 671 14.45 -0.16 -18.68
C THR A 671 13.98 -0.43 -20.10
N SER A 672 13.14 0.47 -20.63
CA SER A 672 12.60 0.39 -21.99
C SER A 672 13.33 1.37 -22.92
N PRO A 673 13.74 0.94 -24.12
CA PRO A 673 14.36 1.84 -25.10
C PRO A 673 13.35 2.85 -25.67
N THR A 674 13.86 3.97 -26.21
CA THR A 674 13.08 5.12 -26.71
C THR A 674 12.22 4.80 -27.94
N GLN A 675 12.62 3.81 -28.73
CA GLN A 675 11.82 3.23 -29.82
C GLN A 675 11.63 1.73 -29.57
N PRO A 676 10.41 1.20 -29.66
CA PRO A 676 10.23 -0.23 -29.84
C PRO A 676 10.77 -0.58 -31.23
N THR A 677 11.80 -1.41 -31.30
CA THR A 677 12.10 -2.14 -32.54
C THR A 677 10.80 -2.84 -32.94
N PRO A 678 10.30 -2.70 -34.18
CA PRO A 678 9.10 -3.42 -34.59
C PRO A 678 9.41 -4.92 -34.49
N ALA A 679 8.87 -5.57 -33.46
CA ALA A 679 8.92 -7.02 -33.36
C ALA A 679 8.07 -7.59 -34.51
N PRO A 680 8.55 -8.62 -35.22
CA PRO A 680 7.72 -9.31 -36.19
C PRO A 680 6.48 -9.85 -35.49
N THR A 681 5.36 -9.80 -36.20
CA THR A 681 4.02 -10.27 -35.82
C THR A 681 4.02 -11.54 -34.96
N ALA A 682 4.16 -11.38 -33.65
CA ALA A 682 3.86 -12.40 -32.66
C ALA A 682 2.69 -11.88 -31.84
N SER A 683 1.61 -12.67 -31.76
CA SER A 683 0.33 -12.36 -31.12
C SER A 683 0.40 -12.26 -29.58
N THR A 684 1.56 -11.91 -29.02
CA THR A 684 1.75 -11.73 -27.58
C THR A 684 2.77 -10.61 -27.35
N PRO A 685 2.39 -9.49 -26.70
CA PRO A 685 3.37 -8.44 -26.39
C PRO A 685 4.48 -9.05 -25.52
N PRO A 686 5.77 -8.78 -25.81
CA PRO A 686 6.84 -9.28 -24.96
C PRO A 686 6.64 -8.77 -23.54
N LEU A 687 6.72 -9.70 -22.58
CA LEU A 687 6.72 -9.36 -21.16
C LEU A 687 7.85 -8.35 -20.92
N THR A 688 7.51 -7.15 -20.44
CA THR A 688 8.53 -6.22 -19.96
C THR A 688 9.18 -6.90 -18.76
N ALA A 689 10.38 -7.44 -18.93
CA ALA A 689 11.02 -8.22 -17.88
C ALA A 689 11.43 -7.27 -16.74
N TRP A 690 10.99 -7.60 -15.53
CA TRP A 690 11.34 -6.92 -14.29
C TRP A 690 12.40 -7.71 -13.56
N TYR A 691 13.39 -7.00 -13.03
CA TYR A 691 14.53 -7.59 -12.36
C TYR A 691 14.78 -6.90 -11.03
N ARG A 692 15.38 -7.64 -10.09
CA ARG A 692 15.93 -7.02 -8.88
C ARG A 692 17.06 -6.07 -9.28
N ALA A 693 17.06 -4.88 -8.70
CA ALA A 693 18.15 -3.93 -8.88
C ALA A 693 19.47 -4.50 -8.31
N THR A 694 19.38 -5.15 -7.15
CA THR A 694 20.51 -5.73 -6.42
C THR A 694 20.17 -7.16 -5.98
N ASP A 695 21.14 -8.08 -6.07
CA ASP A 695 20.97 -9.50 -5.71
C ASP A 695 21.08 -9.79 -4.21
#